data_AF-A0A218WE04-F1
#
_entry.id   AF-A0A218WE04-F1
#
_cell.length_a   1.000
_cell.length_b   1.000
_cell.length_c   1.000
_cell.angle_alpha   90.00
_cell.angle_beta   90.00
_cell.angle_gamma   90.00
#
_symmetry.space_group_name_H-M   'P 1'
#
loop_
_entity.id
_entity.type
_entity.pdbx_description
1 polymer ?
#
loop_
_entity_poly.entity_id
_entity_poly.type
_entity_poly.pdbx_seq_one_letter_code
_entity_poly.pdbx_strand_id
1 'polypeptide(L)'
;MRRSSSLPLQPPTYGNLITILSIDGGGIRGIIPGTILAFLESELQNLDGESAVIADYFDVIAGTSTGGLIATMLTSPNGDSRPLFAAKDINQFYLDHCPRIFPQDSHQFVPVANMIKAVCGPKYNGKYLHMILKEILGSTRLHETLTNVVIPTFDIKRLQPTIFSSYEVKKNPSINAFLSDICISTSAAPSYLPAHYFETEDLPGKVREFNMIDGGVAANNPTLVAMGEVTKEIMGGSSDFFAIKPLDYRRFLVISLGTGAPKYQEKYSADEAAKWGVFGWLAGGGSTPLVDVSMQSSSDMVDFHLSALFRAVHIEENYLRICMPPTYGNLITILSIDGGGVRGLIPGTILAFLESELQKLDGEDARIADYFDVIAGTSTGGLVAAMLTCPDETGRPLFAAEDIKQFYLDHCPRIFPQDSPLIPVTKVVKAVSGPKYDGKYLHTIVKEKLGSTRLHDTLTNIVIPAFDIKRLQPTIFSSYEVKKKPSTDACLSDICISTSAAPTYLPAHYFETEEPSGQVREFNLIDGGVAANNPTLVAMGEVTKEIMGGSSDFFPIQPMDYTRFLVISLGTGAPKCQEKYSANDAARWGVLGWLAGGGGTPLVDVFMQSSSDMVDFHISAVFQALHLEGNYLRIQDDTLSGTVSSVDVATGQNLNDLVEVGESLLQKPVSRVNLDTGTFQARSQETNAEAIRRFAKVLSHERRLRLARSPHGHAAVAK
;
A
#
# COMPACT_ATOMS: atom_id res chain seq x y z
N MET A 1 2.92 34.48 43.49
CA MET A 1 2.35 33.31 44.20
C MET A 1 2.78 32.06 43.43
N ARG A 2 3.69 31.27 44.00
CA ARG A 2 4.11 29.98 43.43
C ARG A 2 2.90 29.03 43.49
N ARG A 3 2.37 28.59 42.35
CA ARG A 3 1.45 27.43 42.32
C ARG A 3 2.31 26.18 42.53
N SER A 4 2.55 25.83 43.79
CA SER A 4 3.04 24.52 44.18
C SER A 4 1.85 23.56 44.29
N SER A 5 2.10 22.28 43.97
CA SER A 5 1.18 21.13 43.89
C SER A 5 0.27 21.13 42.65
N SER A 6 0.70 20.43 41.61
CA SER A 6 -0.22 19.88 40.61
C SER A 6 -1.13 18.90 41.35
N LEU A 7 -2.43 19.15 41.30
CA LEU A 7 -3.45 18.26 41.86
C LEU A 7 -3.39 16.91 41.12
N PRO A 8 -3.67 15.78 41.79
CA PRO A 8 -3.82 14.50 41.10
C PRO A 8 -4.85 14.61 39.98
N LEU A 9 -4.66 13.82 38.91
CA LEU A 9 -5.58 13.76 37.77
C LEU A 9 -7.02 13.64 38.27
N GLN A 10 -7.86 14.59 37.87
CA GLN A 10 -9.26 14.58 38.30
C GLN A 10 -10.00 13.47 37.54
N PRO A 11 -10.95 12.76 38.20
CA PRO A 11 -11.72 11.72 37.54
C PRO A 11 -12.44 12.22 36.28
N PRO A 12 -12.68 11.34 35.28
CA PRO A 12 -13.43 11.68 34.07
C PRO A 12 -14.75 12.41 34.32
N THR A 13 -15.39 12.17 35.47
CA THR A 13 -16.62 12.86 35.93
C THR A 13 -16.56 14.38 35.84
N TYR A 14 -15.37 14.99 35.93
CA TYR A 14 -15.17 16.44 35.84
C TYR A 14 -14.86 16.94 34.42
N GLY A 15 -14.70 16.03 33.46
CA GLY A 15 -14.42 16.30 32.05
C GLY A 15 -15.61 15.98 31.13
N ASN A 16 -15.37 16.11 29.82
CA ASN A 16 -16.36 15.82 28.76
C ASN A 16 -15.98 14.62 27.88
N LEU A 17 -14.76 14.11 28.04
CA LEU A 17 -14.17 13.02 27.27
C LEU A 17 -13.45 12.07 28.24
N ILE A 18 -13.25 10.84 27.80
CA ILE A 18 -12.44 9.81 28.42
C ILE A 18 -11.20 9.64 27.55
N THR A 19 -10.02 9.92 28.09
CA THR A 19 -8.75 9.88 27.35
C THR A 19 -8.03 8.55 27.58
N ILE A 20 -7.69 7.86 26.49
CA ILE A 20 -7.02 6.55 26.52
C ILE A 20 -5.73 6.63 25.71
N LEU A 21 -4.61 6.34 26.36
CA LEU A 21 -3.34 6.06 25.70
C LEU A 21 -3.14 4.55 25.66
N SER A 22 -2.82 3.98 24.51
CA SER A 22 -2.55 2.56 24.35
C SER A 22 -1.20 2.36 23.66
N ILE A 23 -0.39 1.43 24.15
CA ILE A 23 0.97 1.19 23.65
C ILE A 23 1.15 -0.32 23.37
N ASP A 24 1.49 -0.63 22.13
CA ASP A 24 1.65 -2.01 21.67
C ASP A 24 2.87 -2.73 22.26
N GLY A 25 2.83 -4.06 22.19
CA GLY A 25 3.99 -4.93 22.46
C GLY A 25 4.94 -5.04 21.27
N GLY A 26 6.25 -5.11 21.57
CA GLY A 26 7.27 -5.19 20.51
C GLY A 26 8.73 -5.35 20.93
N GLY A 27 9.02 -5.66 22.20
CA GLY A 27 10.38 -5.82 22.72
C GLY A 27 11.19 -4.52 22.64
N ILE A 28 12.43 -4.59 22.14
CA ILE A 28 13.32 -3.42 21.99
C ILE A 28 12.70 -2.26 21.17
N ARG A 29 11.67 -2.54 20.37
CA ARG A 29 11.00 -1.55 19.53
C ARG A 29 10.16 -0.53 20.34
N GLY A 30 10.09 -0.65 21.66
CA GLY A 30 9.53 0.37 22.56
C GLY A 30 10.14 1.76 22.44
N ILE A 31 11.34 1.86 21.88
CA ILE A 31 11.98 3.14 21.55
C ILE A 31 11.10 3.97 20.59
N ILE A 32 10.31 3.33 19.72
CA ILE A 32 9.42 4.03 18.79
C ILE A 32 8.31 4.78 19.53
N PRO A 33 7.43 4.12 20.30
CA PRO A 33 6.43 4.83 21.09
C PRO A 33 7.08 5.76 22.13
N GLY A 34 8.24 5.40 22.70
CA GLY A 34 8.99 6.29 23.62
C GLY A 34 9.36 7.63 22.97
N THR A 35 9.80 7.62 21.71
CA THR A 35 10.11 8.84 20.94
C THR A 35 8.86 9.69 20.71
N ILE A 36 7.74 9.07 20.32
CA ILE A 36 6.49 9.77 20.07
C ILE A 36 5.93 10.38 21.36
N LEU A 37 6.01 9.64 22.47
CA LEU A 37 5.58 10.12 23.78
C LEU A 37 6.43 11.28 24.26
N ALA A 38 7.75 11.25 24.04
CA ALA A 38 8.63 12.37 24.37
C ALA A 38 8.24 13.65 23.62
N PHE A 39 7.89 13.52 22.34
CA PHE A 39 7.36 14.63 21.56
C PHE A 39 6.02 15.13 22.10
N LEU A 40 5.05 14.22 22.32
CA LEU A 40 3.74 14.58 22.86
C LEU A 40 3.84 15.29 24.21
N GLU A 41 4.66 14.77 25.12
CA GLU A 41 4.88 15.37 26.43
C GLU A 41 5.50 16.76 26.31
N SER A 42 6.45 16.96 25.38
CA SER A 42 7.04 18.28 25.13
C SER A 42 6.02 19.31 24.61
N GLU A 43 5.08 18.89 23.77
CA GLU A 43 4.00 19.76 23.29
C GLU A 43 3.03 20.12 24.42
N LEU A 44 2.71 19.16 25.29
CA LEU A 44 1.90 19.43 26.49
C LEU A 44 2.62 20.39 27.46
N GLN A 45 3.94 20.26 27.61
CA GLN A 45 4.75 21.19 28.40
C GLN A 45 4.79 22.60 27.80
N ASN A 46 4.79 22.72 26.48
CA ASN A 46 4.69 24.02 25.81
C ASN A 46 3.33 24.69 26.07
N LEU A 47 2.26 23.90 26.19
CA LEU A 47 0.91 24.41 26.41
C LEU A 47 0.63 24.76 27.89
N ASP A 48 0.97 23.87 28.81
CA ASP A 48 0.55 23.95 30.22
C ASP A 48 1.72 24.13 31.21
N GLY A 49 2.95 24.18 30.72
CA GLY A 49 4.18 24.44 31.47
C GLY A 49 5.06 23.21 31.69
N GLU A 50 6.32 23.43 32.08
CA GLU A 50 7.37 22.41 32.19
C GLU A 50 7.05 21.23 33.13
N SER A 51 6.07 21.39 34.03
CA SER A 51 5.63 20.31 34.91
C SER A 51 4.59 19.37 34.29
N ALA A 52 4.12 19.60 33.07
CA ALA A 52 3.19 18.68 32.41
C ALA A 52 3.85 17.33 32.11
N VAL A 53 3.18 16.23 32.43
CA VAL A 53 3.58 14.86 32.06
C VAL A 53 2.41 14.06 31.54
N ILE A 54 2.68 13.01 30.77
CA ILE A 54 1.64 12.18 30.13
C ILE A 54 0.54 11.71 31.10
N ALA A 55 0.89 11.29 32.32
CA ALA A 55 -0.07 10.81 33.32
C ALA A 55 -1.09 11.87 33.77
N ASP A 56 -0.80 13.17 33.56
CA ASP A 56 -1.70 14.27 33.91
C ASP A 56 -2.82 14.47 32.86
N TYR A 57 -2.80 13.75 31.73
CA TYR A 57 -3.74 13.95 30.60
C TYR A 57 -4.53 12.71 30.21
N PHE A 58 -4.09 11.51 30.61
CA PHE A 58 -4.73 10.26 30.22
C PHE A 58 -5.42 9.59 31.42
N ASP A 59 -6.73 9.40 31.31
CA ASP A 59 -7.55 8.67 32.30
C ASP A 59 -7.16 7.18 32.37
N VAL A 60 -6.71 6.64 31.23
CA VAL A 60 -6.24 5.26 31.11
C VAL A 60 -4.97 5.20 30.27
N ILE A 61 -3.93 4.53 30.80
CA ILE A 61 -2.73 4.17 30.04
C ILE A 61 -2.64 2.64 29.96
N ALA A 62 -2.84 2.11 28.77
CA ALA A 62 -2.80 0.69 28.48
C ALA A 62 -1.51 0.29 27.78
N GLY A 63 -1.03 -0.91 28.06
CA GLY A 63 0.22 -1.38 27.47
C GLY A 63 0.38 -2.89 27.50
N THR A 64 0.88 -3.47 26.40
CA THR A 64 1.23 -4.89 26.31
C THR A 64 2.73 -5.06 26.15
N SER A 65 3.35 -6.02 26.84
CA SER A 65 4.80 -6.26 26.76
C SER A 65 5.61 -5.00 27.09
N THR A 66 6.57 -4.64 26.26
CA THR A 66 7.23 -3.32 26.26
C THR A 66 6.28 -2.12 26.43
N GLY A 67 5.09 -2.14 25.83
CA GLY A 67 4.09 -1.10 26.05
C GLY A 67 3.61 -1.06 27.50
N GLY A 68 3.47 -2.22 28.15
CA GLY A 68 3.12 -2.35 29.58
C GLY A 68 4.26 -1.87 30.49
N LEU A 69 5.52 -2.10 30.10
CA LEU A 69 6.69 -1.51 30.75
C LEU A 69 6.64 0.02 30.70
N ILE A 70 6.39 0.59 29.50
CA ILE A 70 6.29 2.04 29.31
C ILE A 70 5.11 2.63 30.10
N ALA A 71 3.94 1.98 30.03
CA ALA A 71 2.77 2.38 30.81
C ALA A 71 3.10 2.46 32.30
N THR A 72 3.82 1.47 32.82
CA THR A 72 4.24 1.42 34.22
C THR A 72 5.27 2.50 34.55
N MET A 73 6.25 2.76 33.67
CA MET A 73 7.24 3.84 33.85
C MET A 73 6.57 5.22 33.96
N LEU A 74 5.54 5.46 33.15
CA LEU A 74 4.80 6.72 33.11
C LEU A 74 3.78 6.88 34.25
N THR A 75 3.42 5.81 34.95
CA THR A 75 2.34 5.84 35.96
C THR A 75 2.77 5.45 37.36
N SER A 76 3.95 4.86 37.54
CA SER A 76 4.44 4.52 38.87
C SER A 76 4.87 5.80 39.60
N PRO A 77 4.41 6.04 40.83
CA PRO A 77 4.75 7.23 41.59
C PRO A 77 6.19 7.17 42.11
N ASN A 78 6.86 8.32 42.08
CA ASN A 78 8.08 8.58 42.83
C ASN A 78 7.74 9.21 44.20
N GLY A 79 8.77 9.58 44.98
CA GLY A 79 8.59 10.17 46.32
C GLY A 79 7.75 11.46 46.37
N ASP A 80 7.62 12.16 45.24
CA ASP A 80 6.84 13.40 45.11
C ASP A 80 5.44 13.17 44.50
N SER A 81 4.97 11.91 44.42
CA SER A 81 3.71 11.53 43.74
C SER A 81 3.66 11.97 42.26
N ARG A 82 4.83 11.92 41.60
CA ARG A 82 5.00 12.19 40.17
C ARG A 82 5.49 10.93 39.47
N PRO A 83 5.35 10.80 38.14
CA PRO A 83 5.86 9.63 37.43
C PRO A 83 7.34 9.38 37.70
N LEU A 84 7.72 8.11 37.83
CA LEU A 84 9.11 7.67 37.96
C LEU A 84 9.97 8.10 36.76
N PHE A 85 9.36 8.16 35.57
CA PHE A 85 10.02 8.58 34.33
C PHE A 85 9.19 9.65 33.63
N ALA A 86 9.86 10.66 33.07
CA ALA A 86 9.28 11.49 32.03
C ALA A 86 9.33 10.72 30.70
N ALA A 87 8.49 11.10 29.73
CA ALA A 87 8.44 10.41 28.45
C ALA A 87 9.78 10.45 27.70
N LYS A 88 10.56 11.54 27.86
CA LYS A 88 11.92 11.67 27.30
C LYS A 88 12.93 10.65 27.84
N ASP A 89 12.70 10.11 29.04
CA ASP A 89 13.66 9.21 29.70
C ASP A 89 13.51 7.75 29.20
N ILE A 90 12.38 7.42 28.56
CA ILE A 90 12.05 6.07 28.08
C ILE A 90 13.12 5.55 27.11
N ASN A 91 13.51 6.36 26.13
CA ASN A 91 14.48 5.94 25.12
C ASN A 91 15.85 5.67 25.75
N GLN A 92 16.28 6.51 26.67
CA GLN A 92 17.56 6.34 27.36
C GLN A 92 17.57 5.06 28.18
N PHE A 93 16.47 4.75 28.89
CA PHE A 93 16.31 3.48 29.58
C PHE A 93 16.51 2.28 28.63
N TYR A 94 15.86 2.28 27.47
CA TYR A 94 16.02 1.19 26.50
C TYR A 94 17.46 1.10 25.97
N LEU A 95 18.11 2.23 25.69
CA LEU A 95 19.51 2.24 25.21
C LEU A 95 20.48 1.65 26.24
N ASP A 96 20.30 1.96 27.52
CA ASP A 96 21.20 1.53 28.59
C ASP A 96 20.99 0.05 29.00
N HIS A 97 19.74 -0.40 29.00
CA HIS A 97 19.38 -1.71 29.56
C HIS A 97 19.16 -2.81 28.51
N CYS A 98 18.71 -2.49 27.27
CA CYS A 98 18.46 -3.51 26.24
C CYS A 98 19.63 -4.46 25.97
N PRO A 99 20.89 -3.99 25.86
CA PRO A 99 22.02 -4.87 25.59
C PRO A 99 22.24 -5.94 26.68
N ARG A 100 21.78 -5.68 27.91
CA ARG A 100 21.86 -6.61 29.05
C ARG A 100 20.60 -7.45 29.22
N ILE A 101 19.44 -6.94 28.80
CA ILE A 101 18.17 -7.69 28.74
C ILE A 101 18.23 -8.74 27.63
N PHE A 102 18.79 -8.36 26.48
CA PHE A 102 18.94 -9.19 25.27
C PHE A 102 20.41 -9.30 24.84
N PRO A 103 21.27 -9.99 25.62
CA PRO A 103 22.70 -10.12 25.30
C PRO A 103 22.91 -10.84 23.96
N GLN A 104 23.87 -10.36 23.18
CA GLN A 104 24.30 -10.99 21.93
C GLN A 104 25.51 -11.91 22.20
N ASP A 105 25.43 -13.18 21.83
CA ASP A 105 26.57 -14.11 21.97
C ASP A 105 27.64 -13.78 20.91
N SER A 106 28.79 -13.26 21.34
CA SER A 106 29.85 -12.73 20.47
C SER A 106 30.90 -13.78 20.05
N HIS A 107 30.50 -15.00 19.71
CA HIS A 107 31.43 -16.03 19.23
C HIS A 107 31.13 -16.47 17.80
N GLN A 108 32.00 -16.04 16.86
CA GLN A 108 32.20 -16.71 15.58
C GLN A 108 32.68 -18.15 15.87
N PHE A 109 31.94 -19.14 15.34
CA PHE A 109 32.13 -20.60 15.48
C PHE A 109 31.71 -21.28 16.79
N VAL A 110 30.47 -21.80 16.86
CA VAL A 110 30.12 -23.15 17.40
C VAL A 110 28.79 -23.65 16.78
N PRO A 111 28.79 -24.54 15.76
CA PRO A 111 27.57 -25.17 15.25
C PRO A 111 27.36 -26.54 15.90
N VAL A 112 26.40 -26.63 16.84
CA VAL A 112 25.60 -27.81 17.28
C VAL A 112 25.00 -27.53 18.67
N ALA A 113 25.73 -26.88 19.58
CA ALA A 113 25.26 -26.61 20.95
C ALA A 113 24.06 -25.63 21.00
N ASN A 114 24.05 -24.60 20.14
CA ASN A 114 22.91 -23.67 20.03
C ASN A 114 21.65 -24.31 19.43
N MET A 115 21.83 -25.36 18.61
CA MET A 115 20.73 -26.10 18.01
C MET A 115 20.00 -26.96 19.06
N ILE A 116 20.71 -27.46 20.08
CA ILE A 116 20.13 -28.19 21.22
C ILE A 116 19.52 -27.22 22.25
N LYS A 117 20.13 -26.05 22.47
CA LYS A 117 19.61 -25.01 23.38
C LYS A 117 18.24 -24.47 22.95
N ALA A 118 18.05 -24.26 21.64
CA ALA A 118 16.77 -23.84 21.05
C ALA A 118 15.62 -24.85 21.26
N VAL A 119 15.95 -26.11 21.57
CA VAL A 119 14.99 -27.20 21.80
C VAL A 119 14.67 -27.40 23.29
N CYS A 120 15.48 -26.85 24.21
CA CYS A 120 15.41 -27.17 25.65
C CYS A 120 15.09 -25.97 26.58
N GLY A 121 14.86 -24.74 26.08
CA GLY A 121 14.50 -23.60 26.93
C GLY A 121 14.36 -22.25 26.20
N PRO A 122 13.94 -21.18 26.90
CA PRO A 122 13.78 -19.84 26.32
C PRO A 122 15.11 -19.24 25.87
N LYS A 123 15.08 -18.36 24.85
CA LYS A 123 16.25 -17.71 24.26
C LYS A 123 17.06 -16.89 25.27
N TYR A 124 16.38 -16.25 26.22
CA TYR A 124 16.97 -15.44 27.29
C TYR A 124 16.47 -15.93 28.65
N ASN A 125 17.31 -15.80 29.69
CA ASN A 125 16.98 -16.29 31.03
C ASN A 125 16.13 -15.30 31.87
N GLY A 126 15.92 -14.07 31.39
CA GLY A 126 15.13 -13.03 32.08
C GLY A 126 15.72 -12.47 33.37
N LYS A 127 16.84 -13.01 33.90
CA LYS A 127 17.35 -12.65 35.24
C LYS A 127 17.65 -11.16 35.38
N TYR A 128 18.26 -10.56 34.36
CA TYR A 128 18.57 -9.12 34.39
C TYR A 128 17.30 -8.26 34.33
N LEU A 129 16.33 -8.63 33.50
CA LEU A 129 15.03 -7.96 33.43
C LEU A 129 14.30 -7.99 34.79
N HIS A 130 14.31 -9.14 35.47
CA HIS A 130 13.71 -9.26 36.81
C HIS A 130 14.43 -8.36 37.83
N MET A 131 15.76 -8.35 37.79
CA MET A 131 16.57 -7.55 38.69
C MET A 131 16.29 -6.06 38.52
N ILE A 132 16.36 -5.55 37.28
CA ILE A 132 16.19 -4.11 37.01
C ILE A 132 14.76 -3.64 37.29
N LEU A 133 13.74 -4.45 37.01
CA LEU A 133 12.36 -4.09 37.32
C LEU A 133 12.08 -4.07 38.82
N LYS A 134 12.68 -4.98 39.59
CA LYS A 134 12.57 -4.95 41.05
C LYS A 134 13.34 -3.79 41.66
N GLU A 135 14.46 -3.40 41.06
CA GLU A 135 15.26 -2.25 41.48
C GLU A 135 14.50 -0.94 41.24
N ILE A 136 13.88 -0.78 40.08
CA ILE A 136 13.19 0.47 39.69
C ILE A 136 11.82 0.60 40.33
N LEU A 137 11.00 -0.46 40.29
CA LEU A 137 9.60 -0.42 40.73
C LEU A 137 9.46 -0.75 42.23
N GLY A 138 10.51 -1.30 42.85
CA GLY A 138 10.51 -1.65 44.26
C GLY A 138 9.33 -2.52 44.65
N SER A 139 8.60 -2.10 45.68
CA SER A 139 7.39 -2.74 46.20
C SER A 139 6.09 -2.12 45.69
N THR A 140 6.14 -1.29 44.65
CA THR A 140 4.96 -0.60 44.11
C THR A 140 3.98 -1.62 43.53
N ARG A 141 2.70 -1.49 43.89
CA ARG A 141 1.60 -2.34 43.46
C ARG A 141 0.68 -1.63 42.47
N LEU A 142 -0.13 -2.43 41.78
CA LEU A 142 -1.05 -1.95 40.73
C LEU A 142 -1.93 -0.78 41.18
N HIS A 143 -2.51 -0.83 42.38
CA HIS A 143 -3.38 0.24 42.89
C HIS A 143 -2.68 1.57 43.20
N GLU A 144 -1.34 1.58 43.27
CA GLU A 144 -0.56 2.78 43.60
C GLU A 144 -0.22 3.60 42.34
N THR A 145 -0.67 3.17 41.16
CA THR A 145 -0.47 3.89 39.89
C THR A 145 -1.19 5.24 39.90
N LEU A 146 -0.55 6.25 39.29
CA LEU A 146 -1.02 7.65 39.26
C LEU A 146 -2.29 7.86 38.42
N THR A 147 -2.52 7.00 37.44
CA THR A 147 -3.73 6.92 36.63
C THR A 147 -4.06 5.46 36.39
N ASN A 148 -5.23 5.16 35.83
CA ASN A 148 -5.63 3.78 35.62
C ASN A 148 -4.75 3.13 34.56
N VAL A 149 -4.18 1.97 34.88
CA VAL A 149 -3.43 1.18 33.91
C VAL A 149 -4.20 -0.06 33.52
N VAL A 150 -3.98 -0.51 32.28
CA VAL A 150 -4.55 -1.76 31.75
C VAL A 150 -3.42 -2.53 31.06
N ILE A 151 -2.99 -3.63 31.69
CA ILE A 151 -1.86 -4.43 31.21
C ILE A 151 -2.32 -5.88 30.98
N PRO A 152 -2.51 -6.30 29.71
CA PRO A 152 -2.83 -7.68 29.39
C PRO A 152 -1.67 -8.65 29.67
N THR A 153 -2.03 -9.86 30.08
CA THR A 153 -1.15 -11.04 30.23
C THR A 153 -1.94 -12.30 29.88
N PHE A 154 -1.28 -13.45 29.74
CA PHE A 154 -1.96 -14.72 29.50
C PHE A 154 -1.56 -15.77 30.55
N ASP A 155 -2.55 -16.39 31.20
CA ASP A 155 -2.32 -17.44 32.20
C ASP A 155 -2.32 -18.82 31.52
N ILE A 156 -1.16 -19.47 31.47
CA ILE A 156 -0.99 -20.77 30.80
C ILE A 156 -1.59 -21.94 31.58
N LYS A 157 -1.76 -21.79 32.90
CA LYS A 157 -2.39 -22.82 33.75
C LYS A 157 -3.91 -22.81 33.58
N ARG A 158 -4.49 -21.63 33.34
CA ARG A 158 -5.94 -21.44 33.13
C ARG A 158 -6.35 -21.34 31.66
N LEU A 159 -5.40 -21.19 30.75
CA LEU A 159 -5.62 -20.99 29.30
C LEU A 159 -6.55 -19.81 29.01
N GLN A 160 -6.38 -18.70 29.73
CA GLN A 160 -7.19 -17.50 29.55
C GLN A 160 -6.35 -16.23 29.74
N PRO A 161 -6.71 -15.11 29.07
CA PRO A 161 -6.10 -13.82 29.36
C PRO A 161 -6.39 -13.39 30.80
N THR A 162 -5.40 -12.77 31.43
CA THR A 162 -5.58 -12.05 32.68
C THR A 162 -5.21 -10.59 32.45
N ILE A 163 -6.17 -9.70 32.65
CA ILE A 163 -5.97 -8.26 32.49
C ILE A 163 -5.70 -7.66 33.87
N PHE A 164 -4.50 -7.09 34.05
CA PHE A 164 -4.19 -6.31 35.24
C PHE A 164 -4.70 -4.89 35.02
N SER A 165 -5.84 -4.57 35.62
CA SER A 165 -6.44 -3.24 35.55
C SER A 165 -6.54 -2.59 36.92
N SER A 166 -6.14 -1.32 37.06
CA SER A 166 -6.33 -0.58 38.32
C SER A 166 -7.80 -0.50 38.73
N TYR A 167 -8.73 -0.48 37.77
CA TYR A 167 -10.18 -0.49 38.02
C TYR A 167 -10.64 -1.75 38.76
N GLU A 168 -10.10 -2.90 38.36
CA GLU A 168 -10.52 -4.20 38.86
C GLU A 168 -9.98 -4.50 40.27
N VAL A 169 -8.95 -3.78 40.74
CA VAL A 169 -8.39 -3.99 42.09
C VAL A 169 -9.45 -3.80 43.18
N LYS A 170 -10.34 -2.81 43.02
CA LYS A 170 -11.43 -2.53 43.99
C LYS A 170 -12.38 -3.74 44.12
N LYS A 171 -12.64 -4.44 43.01
CA LYS A 171 -13.58 -5.58 42.93
C LYS A 171 -12.89 -6.93 43.20
N ASN A 172 -11.62 -7.02 42.86
CA ASN A 172 -10.82 -8.24 42.93
C ASN A 172 -9.41 -7.94 43.47
N PRO A 173 -9.25 -7.88 44.82
CA PRO A 173 -7.98 -7.57 45.45
C PRO A 173 -6.83 -8.49 45.04
N SER A 174 -7.14 -9.73 44.62
CA SER A 174 -6.15 -10.70 44.18
C SER A 174 -5.37 -10.28 42.94
N ILE A 175 -5.85 -9.29 42.16
CA ILE A 175 -5.11 -8.79 41.00
C ILE A 175 -4.10 -7.69 41.36
N ASN A 176 -4.09 -7.21 42.61
CA ASN A 176 -3.22 -6.14 43.10
C ASN A 176 -1.77 -6.63 43.32
N ALA A 177 -1.15 -7.12 42.25
CA ALA A 177 0.21 -7.62 42.25
C ALA A 177 1.24 -6.48 42.26
N PHE A 178 2.51 -6.83 42.50
CA PHE A 178 3.61 -5.89 42.30
C PHE A 178 3.71 -5.52 40.82
N LEU A 179 3.96 -4.25 40.53
CA LEU A 179 4.15 -3.77 39.16
C LEU A 179 5.34 -4.46 38.49
N SER A 180 6.38 -4.82 39.26
CA SER A 180 7.50 -5.63 38.76
C SER A 180 7.05 -7.00 38.26
N ASP A 181 6.18 -7.72 38.99
CA ASP A 181 5.64 -9.02 38.56
C ASP A 181 4.74 -8.89 37.32
N ILE A 182 3.93 -7.82 37.25
CA ILE A 182 3.07 -7.53 36.09
C ILE A 182 3.93 -7.22 34.85
N CYS A 183 4.95 -6.38 34.99
CA CYS A 183 5.88 -6.01 33.91
C CYS A 183 6.69 -7.21 33.38
N ILE A 184 7.19 -8.07 34.30
CA ILE A 184 7.84 -9.32 33.92
C ILE A 184 6.87 -10.20 33.15
N SER A 185 5.65 -10.37 33.66
CA SER A 185 4.61 -11.22 33.06
C SER A 185 4.22 -10.77 31.66
N THR A 186 3.88 -9.48 31.49
CA THR A 186 3.44 -8.95 30.20
C THR A 186 4.55 -8.98 29.15
N SER A 187 5.82 -9.03 29.56
CA SER A 187 6.98 -9.10 28.65
C SER A 187 7.52 -10.52 28.44
N ALA A 188 6.96 -11.54 29.11
CA ALA A 188 7.45 -12.92 29.09
C ALA A 188 7.05 -13.67 27.81
N ALA A 189 7.57 -13.22 26.66
CA ALA A 189 7.17 -13.74 25.35
C ALA A 189 7.58 -15.20 25.20
N PRO A 190 6.66 -16.11 24.80
CA PRO A 190 6.99 -17.51 24.54
C PRO A 190 8.20 -17.62 23.61
N SER A 191 9.07 -18.60 23.84
CA SER A 191 10.38 -18.78 23.18
C SER A 191 11.46 -17.74 23.49
N TYR A 192 11.12 -16.52 23.93
CA TYR A 192 12.08 -15.47 24.24
C TYR A 192 12.47 -15.44 25.71
N LEU A 193 11.49 -15.43 26.61
CA LEU A 193 11.68 -15.30 28.06
C LEU A 193 10.91 -16.42 28.79
N PRO A 194 11.36 -16.81 29.99
CA PRO A 194 10.63 -17.79 30.80
C PRO A 194 9.28 -17.23 31.24
N ALA A 195 8.27 -18.12 31.31
CA ALA A 195 7.01 -17.79 31.97
C ALA A 195 7.26 -17.36 33.42
N HIS A 196 6.47 -16.41 33.89
CA HIS A 196 6.63 -15.85 35.24
C HIS A 196 5.60 -16.46 36.19
N TYR A 197 6.10 -16.93 37.32
CA TYR A 197 5.27 -17.43 38.41
C TYR A 197 5.34 -16.47 39.58
N PHE A 198 4.18 -16.12 40.11
CA PHE A 198 4.06 -15.41 41.37
C PHE A 198 2.71 -15.68 42.02
N GLU A 199 2.59 -15.28 43.27
CA GLU A 199 1.40 -15.47 44.08
C GLU A 199 0.92 -14.13 44.62
N THR A 200 -0.39 -13.98 44.75
CA THR A 200 -1.00 -12.93 45.55
C THR A 200 -1.95 -13.55 46.56
N GLU A 201 -2.41 -12.74 47.51
CA GLU A 201 -3.43 -13.13 48.48
C GLU A 201 -4.69 -12.31 48.21
N ASP A 202 -5.84 -12.99 48.20
CA ASP A 202 -7.14 -12.34 48.16
C ASP A 202 -7.67 -12.02 49.58
N LEU A 203 -8.82 -11.34 49.68
CA LEU A 203 -9.55 -11.18 50.95
C LEU A 203 -10.48 -12.39 51.14
N PRO A 204 -9.95 -13.57 51.55
CA PRO A 204 -9.81 -13.99 52.95
C PRO A 204 -8.47 -14.71 53.23
N GLY A 205 -7.39 -14.29 52.58
CA GLY A 205 -6.05 -14.88 52.70
C GLY A 205 -5.83 -16.12 51.82
N LYS A 206 -6.67 -16.34 50.81
CA LYS A 206 -6.49 -17.45 49.87
C LYS A 206 -5.45 -17.05 48.84
N VAL A 207 -4.43 -17.88 48.74
CA VAL A 207 -3.35 -17.71 47.77
C VAL A 207 -3.91 -17.91 46.36
N ARG A 208 -3.70 -16.91 45.50
CA ARG A 208 -3.94 -16.98 44.07
C ARG A 208 -2.60 -17.08 43.36
N GLU A 209 -2.39 -18.21 42.72
CA GLU A 209 -1.25 -18.43 41.85
C GLU A 209 -1.48 -17.81 40.47
N PHE A 210 -0.41 -17.26 39.88
CA PHE A 210 -0.36 -16.76 38.52
C PHE A 210 0.77 -17.43 37.75
N ASN A 211 0.45 -17.92 36.56
CA ASN A 211 1.40 -18.61 35.68
C ASN A 211 1.40 -17.89 34.33
N MET A 212 2.14 -16.79 34.25
CA MET A 212 1.93 -15.79 33.21
C MET A 212 2.95 -15.83 32.09
N ILE A 213 2.48 -15.52 30.90
CA ILE A 213 3.29 -15.20 29.72
C ILE A 213 2.82 -13.86 29.12
N ASP A 214 3.56 -13.40 28.11
CA ASP A 214 3.35 -12.11 27.43
C ASP A 214 1.89 -11.89 26.99
N GLY A 215 1.40 -10.68 27.22
CA GLY A 215 0.05 -10.29 26.86
C GLY A 215 -0.22 -10.25 25.36
N GLY A 216 0.82 -10.16 24.53
CA GLY A 216 0.72 -10.13 23.07
C GLY A 216 0.21 -11.44 22.46
N VAL A 217 0.22 -12.54 23.23
CA VAL A 217 -0.47 -13.79 22.88
C VAL A 217 -1.99 -13.59 22.84
N ALA A 218 -2.53 -12.65 23.63
CA ALA A 218 -3.96 -12.37 23.70
C ALA A 218 -4.36 -11.04 23.03
N ALA A 219 -3.58 -9.98 23.28
CA ALA A 219 -3.86 -8.63 22.83
C ALA A 219 -2.55 -7.85 22.68
N ASN A 220 -1.89 -7.94 21.51
CA ASN A 220 -0.67 -7.19 21.26
C ASN A 220 -0.92 -5.68 21.14
N ASN A 221 -2.08 -5.30 20.57
CA ASN A 221 -2.63 -3.96 20.65
C ASN A 221 -3.72 -3.94 21.74
N PRO A 222 -3.47 -3.33 22.92
CA PRO A 222 -4.41 -3.37 24.04
C PRO A 222 -5.53 -2.34 23.94
N THR A 223 -5.67 -1.59 22.84
CA THR A 223 -6.63 -0.47 22.76
C THR A 223 -8.07 -0.94 22.98
N LEU A 224 -8.49 -2.03 22.32
CA LEU A 224 -9.84 -2.57 22.50
C LEU A 224 -10.05 -3.14 23.90
N VAL A 225 -9.01 -3.68 24.53
CA VAL A 225 -9.06 -4.16 25.93
C VAL A 225 -9.28 -2.98 26.88
N ALA A 226 -8.54 -1.89 26.69
CA ALA A 226 -8.68 -0.67 27.49
C ALA A 226 -10.08 -0.06 27.37
N MET A 227 -10.61 0.05 26.14
CA MET A 227 -11.97 0.51 25.91
C MET A 227 -13.02 -0.42 26.53
N GLY A 228 -12.76 -1.72 26.51
CA GLY A 228 -13.61 -2.73 27.16
C GLY A 228 -13.66 -2.55 28.68
N GLU A 229 -12.51 -2.37 29.34
CA GLU A 229 -12.44 -2.13 30.78
C GLU A 229 -13.15 -0.82 31.18
N VAL A 230 -12.93 0.27 30.43
CA VAL A 230 -13.67 1.54 30.66
C VAL A 230 -15.17 1.34 30.51
N THR A 231 -15.61 0.65 29.45
CA THR A 231 -17.03 0.38 29.21
C THR A 231 -17.64 -0.47 30.33
N LYS A 232 -16.89 -1.45 30.83
CA LYS A 232 -17.29 -2.31 31.95
C LYS A 232 -17.49 -1.51 33.23
N GLU A 233 -16.62 -0.54 33.52
CA GLU A 233 -16.79 0.34 34.67
C GLU A 233 -17.98 1.29 34.55
N ILE A 234 -18.21 1.84 33.36
CA ILE A 234 -19.41 2.64 33.05
C ILE A 234 -20.68 1.81 33.28
N MET A 235 -20.71 0.58 32.77
CA MET A 235 -21.83 -0.35 32.98
C MET A 235 -22.02 -0.73 34.46
N GLY A 236 -20.92 -0.79 35.22
CA GLY A 236 -20.93 -1.04 36.66
C GLY A 236 -21.39 0.16 37.50
N GLY A 237 -21.65 1.32 36.90
CA GLY A 237 -22.09 2.52 37.60
C GLY A 237 -21.00 3.17 38.45
N SER A 238 -19.73 3.06 38.04
CA SER A 238 -18.62 3.69 38.76
C SER A 238 -18.82 5.22 38.86
N SER A 239 -18.60 5.77 40.06
CA SER A 239 -18.65 7.21 40.32
C SER A 239 -17.48 7.98 39.70
N ASP A 240 -16.50 7.28 39.13
CA ASP A 240 -15.32 7.90 38.51
C ASP A 240 -15.67 8.47 37.11
N PHE A 241 -16.81 8.07 36.52
CA PHE A 241 -17.30 8.52 35.21
C PHE A 241 -18.56 9.38 35.31
N PHE A 242 -18.69 10.35 34.41
CA PHE A 242 -19.94 11.10 34.21
C PHE A 242 -21.05 10.19 33.67
N ALA A 243 -22.30 10.65 33.78
CA ALA A 243 -23.44 9.91 33.25
C ALA A 243 -23.34 9.75 31.73
N ILE A 244 -22.91 8.56 31.30
CA ILE A 244 -22.69 8.20 29.89
C ILE A 244 -23.35 6.85 29.61
N LYS A 245 -23.90 6.69 28.41
CA LYS A 245 -24.39 5.38 27.97
C LYS A 245 -23.20 4.46 27.70
N PRO A 246 -23.26 3.17 28.08
CA PRO A 246 -22.29 2.19 27.63
C PRO A 246 -22.11 2.26 26.12
N LEU A 247 -20.87 2.18 25.64
CA LEU A 247 -20.48 2.23 24.22
C LEU A 247 -20.72 3.58 23.51
N ASP A 248 -20.96 4.68 24.23
CA ASP A 248 -20.99 6.02 23.61
C ASP A 248 -19.56 6.51 23.27
N TYR A 249 -18.98 5.93 22.21
CA TYR A 249 -17.61 6.19 21.78
C TYR A 249 -17.34 7.65 21.36
N ARG A 250 -18.38 8.48 21.17
CA ARG A 250 -18.25 9.93 20.93
C ARG A 250 -17.59 10.67 22.08
N ARG A 251 -17.52 10.02 23.23
CA ARG A 251 -16.86 10.53 24.44
C ARG A 251 -15.48 9.95 24.67
N PHE A 252 -14.97 9.09 23.79
CA PHE A 252 -13.65 8.50 23.91
C PHE A 252 -12.70 9.31 23.03
N LEU A 253 -11.51 9.62 23.55
CA LEU A 253 -10.37 10.15 22.80
C LEU A 253 -9.20 9.19 22.99
N VAL A 254 -8.79 8.55 21.91
CA VAL A 254 -7.90 7.40 21.96
C VAL A 254 -6.65 7.66 21.12
N ILE A 255 -5.48 7.61 21.76
CA ILE A 255 -4.18 7.59 21.09
C ILE A 255 -3.61 6.19 21.23
N SER A 256 -3.39 5.52 20.11
CA SER A 256 -2.85 4.16 20.04
C SER A 256 -1.50 4.18 19.34
N LEU A 257 -0.45 3.74 20.02
CA LEU A 257 0.94 3.80 19.56
C LEU A 257 1.47 2.39 19.26
N GLY A 258 1.79 2.15 17.99
CA GLY A 258 2.42 0.89 17.57
C GLY A 258 3.93 0.89 17.78
N THR A 259 4.51 -0.28 17.99
CA THR A 259 5.98 -0.47 18.06
C THR A 259 6.63 -0.69 16.68
N GLY A 260 5.94 -0.34 15.59
CA GLY A 260 6.39 -0.58 14.22
C GLY A 260 6.42 -2.06 13.82
N ALA A 261 6.30 -2.33 12.53
CA ALA A 261 6.44 -3.68 11.95
C ALA A 261 7.76 -3.77 11.15
N PRO A 262 8.39 -4.95 11.03
CA PRO A 262 9.52 -5.12 10.13
C PRO A 262 9.08 -4.79 8.70
N LYS A 263 9.58 -3.69 8.15
CA LYS A 263 9.25 -3.25 6.79
C LYS A 263 9.95 -4.19 5.80
N TYR A 264 9.18 -4.92 4.98
CA TYR A 264 9.68 -5.63 3.78
C TYR A 264 10.95 -6.48 3.95
N GLN A 265 11.12 -7.12 5.10
CA GLN A 265 11.80 -8.41 5.07
C GLN A 265 10.71 -9.44 4.79
N GLU A 266 10.75 -10.04 3.60
CA GLU A 266 10.13 -11.34 3.37
C GLU A 266 10.71 -12.30 4.41
N LYS A 267 10.02 -12.45 5.54
CA LYS A 267 10.51 -13.37 6.57
C LYS A 267 10.26 -14.81 6.14
N TYR A 268 9.06 -15.10 5.60
CA TYR A 268 8.58 -16.45 5.35
C TYR A 268 7.63 -16.50 4.14
N SER A 269 7.86 -17.41 3.19
CA SER A 269 6.93 -17.69 2.08
C SER A 269 6.00 -18.87 2.39
N ALA A 270 4.84 -18.95 1.73
CA ALA A 270 3.93 -20.09 1.88
C ALA A 270 4.55 -21.42 1.38
N ASP A 271 5.45 -21.38 0.39
CA ASP A 271 6.18 -22.56 -0.10
C ASP A 271 7.24 -23.06 0.90
N GLU A 272 7.89 -22.15 1.63
CA GLU A 272 8.79 -22.49 2.74
C GLU A 272 7.99 -23.02 3.95
N ALA A 273 6.93 -22.32 4.35
CA ALA A 273 6.09 -22.70 5.48
C ALA A 273 5.33 -24.02 5.26
N ALA A 274 5.02 -24.38 4.00
CA ALA A 274 4.43 -25.67 3.65
C ALA A 274 5.34 -26.86 4.01
N LYS A 275 6.66 -26.62 4.09
CA LYS A 275 7.68 -27.62 4.47
C LYS A 275 7.97 -27.60 5.98
N TRP A 276 7.36 -26.69 6.75
CA TRP A 276 7.64 -26.55 8.18
C TRP A 276 6.83 -27.53 9.04
N GLY A 277 7.55 -28.30 9.86
CA GLY A 277 7.00 -28.91 11.05
C GLY A 277 7.02 -27.96 12.26
N VAL A 278 6.82 -28.51 13.47
CA VAL A 278 6.85 -27.75 14.74
C VAL A 278 8.12 -26.89 14.87
N PHE A 279 9.27 -27.41 14.44
CA PHE A 279 10.54 -26.68 14.50
C PHE A 279 10.58 -25.47 13.56
N GLY A 280 10.03 -25.58 12.34
CA GLY A 280 10.00 -24.47 11.39
C GLY A 280 9.18 -23.29 11.92
N TRP A 281 8.02 -23.58 12.51
CA TRP A 281 7.13 -22.57 13.10
C TRP A 281 7.67 -21.92 14.38
N LEU A 282 8.54 -22.61 15.14
CA LEU A 282 9.07 -22.15 16.42
C LEU A 282 10.54 -21.68 16.37
N ALA A 283 11.27 -21.89 15.27
CA ALA A 283 12.68 -21.51 15.18
C ALA A 283 13.17 -21.16 13.75
N GLY A 284 12.26 -20.99 12.78
CA GLY A 284 12.62 -20.65 11.39
C GLY A 284 13.27 -19.27 11.23
N GLY A 285 14.39 -19.21 10.51
CA GLY A 285 15.00 -17.94 10.08
C GLY A 285 15.61 -17.08 11.21
N GLY A 286 15.98 -17.68 12.36
CA GLY A 286 16.59 -16.94 13.48
C GLY A 286 15.61 -16.15 14.37
N SER A 287 14.30 -16.30 14.12
CA SER A 287 13.18 -15.71 14.88
C SER A 287 12.10 -16.78 15.12
N THR A 288 10.98 -16.42 15.77
CA THR A 288 9.86 -17.34 16.02
C THR A 288 8.63 -16.95 15.18
N PRO A 289 8.48 -17.52 13.97
CA PRO A 289 7.46 -17.12 13.00
C PRO A 289 6.04 -17.06 13.56
N LEU A 290 5.67 -18.06 14.36
CA LEU A 290 4.33 -18.15 14.94
C LEU A 290 4.01 -16.97 15.86
N VAL A 291 4.99 -16.52 16.66
CA VAL A 291 4.86 -15.40 17.58
C VAL A 291 4.75 -14.10 16.79
N ASP A 292 5.61 -13.91 15.79
CA ASP A 292 5.60 -12.73 14.92
C ASP A 292 4.26 -12.58 14.16
N VAL A 293 3.75 -13.65 13.55
CA VAL A 293 2.48 -13.66 12.81
C VAL A 293 1.30 -13.35 13.73
N SER A 294 1.25 -14.00 14.91
CA SER A 294 0.15 -13.81 15.86
C SER A 294 0.12 -12.39 16.42
N MET A 295 1.27 -11.84 16.82
CA MET A 295 1.36 -10.50 17.39
C MET A 295 1.04 -9.41 16.36
N GLN A 296 1.51 -9.57 15.11
CA GLN A 296 1.20 -8.64 14.03
C GLN A 296 -0.28 -8.68 13.67
N SER A 297 -0.85 -9.87 13.48
CA SER A 297 -2.28 -10.04 13.17
C SER A 297 -3.18 -9.47 14.28
N SER A 298 -2.80 -9.62 15.54
CA SER A 298 -3.51 -9.01 16.67
C SER A 298 -3.54 -7.48 16.59
N SER A 299 -2.42 -6.84 16.25
CA SER A 299 -2.36 -5.37 16.07
C SER A 299 -3.27 -4.91 14.93
N ASP A 300 -3.17 -5.55 13.77
CA ASP A 300 -3.88 -5.15 12.56
C ASP A 300 -5.40 -5.31 12.71
N MET A 301 -5.84 -6.41 13.33
CA MET A 301 -7.26 -6.66 13.57
C MET A 301 -7.90 -5.66 14.54
N VAL A 302 -7.17 -5.25 15.59
CA VAL A 302 -7.68 -4.25 16.54
C VAL A 302 -7.83 -2.89 15.87
N ASP A 303 -6.86 -2.48 15.06
CA ASP A 303 -6.94 -1.22 14.31
C ASP A 303 -8.11 -1.23 13.31
N PHE A 304 -8.31 -2.35 12.61
CA PHE A 304 -9.46 -2.54 11.73
C PHE A 304 -10.79 -2.39 12.48
N HIS A 305 -10.96 -3.08 13.61
CA HIS A 305 -12.19 -3.00 14.40
C HIS A 305 -12.46 -1.58 14.91
N LEU A 306 -11.45 -0.89 15.42
CA LEU A 306 -11.60 0.45 15.98
C LEU A 306 -11.87 1.49 14.88
N SER A 307 -11.17 1.39 13.75
CA SER A 307 -11.44 2.24 12.58
C SER A 307 -12.88 2.08 12.12
N ALA A 308 -13.41 0.85 12.07
CA ALA A 308 -14.80 0.59 11.73
C ALA A 308 -15.77 1.20 12.76
N LEU A 309 -15.49 1.03 14.06
CA LEU A 309 -16.33 1.53 15.14
C LEU A 309 -16.41 3.06 15.18
N PHE A 310 -15.26 3.76 15.18
CA PHE A 310 -15.22 5.22 15.25
C PHE A 310 -15.79 5.90 13.99
N ARG A 311 -15.65 5.26 12.82
CA ARG A 311 -16.31 5.73 11.59
C ARG A 311 -17.82 5.52 11.60
N ALA A 312 -18.30 4.39 12.13
CA ALA A 312 -19.73 4.10 12.21
C ALA A 312 -20.50 5.11 13.07
N VAL A 313 -19.80 5.82 13.97
CA VAL A 313 -20.36 6.90 14.81
C VAL A 313 -19.90 8.30 14.38
N HIS A 314 -19.30 8.45 13.20
CA HIS A 314 -18.86 9.72 12.59
C HIS A 314 -17.92 10.57 13.45
N ILE A 315 -16.92 9.93 14.07
CA ILE A 315 -15.95 10.56 14.97
C ILE A 315 -14.54 10.00 14.76
N GLU A 316 -14.12 9.75 13.51
CA GLU A 316 -12.79 9.21 13.21
C GLU A 316 -11.64 10.01 13.84
N GLU A 317 -11.79 11.34 14.01
CA GLU A 317 -10.79 12.21 14.63
C GLU A 317 -10.50 11.86 16.10
N ASN A 318 -11.41 11.17 16.77
CA ASN A 318 -11.26 10.76 18.16
C ASN A 318 -10.38 9.51 18.35
N TYR A 319 -9.98 8.83 17.26
CA TYR A 319 -9.07 7.68 17.30
C TYR A 319 -7.84 7.95 16.44
N LEU A 320 -6.71 8.22 17.09
CA LEU A 320 -5.42 8.43 16.44
C LEU A 320 -4.53 7.20 16.62
N ARG A 321 -4.35 6.42 15.56
CA ARG A 321 -3.37 5.33 15.51
C ARG A 321 -2.06 5.83 14.90
N ILE A 322 -0.99 5.81 15.69
CA ILE A 322 0.37 6.12 15.22
C ILE A 322 1.15 4.82 15.12
N CYS A 323 1.11 4.23 13.93
CA CYS A 323 2.01 3.17 13.48
C CYS A 323 2.90 3.75 12.38
N MET A 324 4.23 3.74 12.55
CA MET A 324 5.13 4.12 11.46
C MET A 324 5.30 2.96 10.47
N PRO A 325 4.82 3.11 9.24
CA PRO A 325 5.66 2.92 8.06
C PRO A 325 5.56 4.13 7.09
N PRO A 326 6.49 4.27 6.11
CA PRO A 326 6.68 5.51 5.38
C PRO A 326 5.85 5.58 4.10
N THR A 327 5.06 6.66 3.94
CA THR A 327 4.36 7.06 2.70
C THR A 327 4.19 8.57 2.70
N TYR A 328 5.10 9.26 2.04
CA TYR A 328 5.24 10.71 2.21
C TYR A 328 4.20 11.53 1.43
N GLY A 329 3.18 10.88 0.85
CA GLY A 329 2.21 11.47 -0.07
C GLY A 329 0.75 11.32 0.35
N ASN A 330 -0.12 12.18 -0.16
CA ASN A 330 -1.56 12.15 0.06
C ASN A 330 -2.33 11.45 -1.07
N LEU A 331 -1.74 11.20 -2.24
CA LEU A 331 -2.45 10.61 -3.38
C LEU A 331 -1.71 9.39 -3.93
N ILE A 332 -2.41 8.54 -4.68
CA ILE A 332 -1.89 7.50 -5.57
C ILE A 332 -2.08 8.01 -6.99
N THR A 333 -1.00 8.13 -7.74
CA THR A 333 -1.02 8.70 -9.10
C THR A 333 -0.91 7.59 -10.15
N ILE A 334 -1.94 7.47 -11.00
CA ILE A 334 -2.04 6.42 -12.02
C ILE A 334 -2.12 7.07 -13.40
N LEU A 335 -1.20 6.69 -14.29
CA LEU A 335 -1.28 6.97 -15.72
C LEU A 335 -1.69 5.70 -16.46
N SER A 336 -2.67 5.78 -17.36
CA SER A 336 -3.11 4.66 -18.19
C SER A 336 -3.19 5.06 -19.66
N ILE A 337 -2.67 4.21 -20.55
CA ILE A 337 -2.58 4.46 -21.99
C ILE A 337 -3.19 3.29 -22.76
N ASP A 338 -4.19 3.58 -23.59
CA ASP A 338 -4.88 2.57 -24.38
C ASP A 338 -4.02 2.01 -25.54
N GLY A 339 -4.40 0.82 -26.01
CA GLY A 339 -3.90 0.27 -27.27
C GLY A 339 -4.50 0.95 -28.50
N GLY A 340 -3.77 0.95 -29.63
CA GLY A 340 -4.27 1.57 -30.86
C GLY A 340 -3.33 1.64 -32.06
N GLY A 341 -2.20 0.94 -32.06
CA GLY A 341 -1.25 0.92 -33.17
C GLY A 341 -0.64 2.29 -33.45
N VAL A 342 -0.63 2.74 -34.71
CA VAL A 342 -0.08 4.05 -35.10
C VAL A 342 -0.74 5.23 -34.38
N ARG A 343 -1.96 5.04 -33.85
CA ARG A 343 -2.72 6.06 -33.11
C ARG A 343 -2.12 6.38 -31.74
N GLY A 344 -1.08 5.67 -31.30
CA GLY A 344 -0.27 6.05 -30.13
C GLY A 344 0.33 7.45 -30.21
N LEU A 345 0.40 8.04 -31.40
CA LEU A 345 0.76 9.45 -31.60
C LEU A 345 -0.18 10.43 -30.87
N ILE A 346 -1.46 10.08 -30.72
CA ILE A 346 -2.44 10.90 -30.00
C ILE A 346 -2.05 11.01 -28.51
N PRO A 347 -2.02 9.91 -27.70
CA PRO A 347 -1.59 10.00 -26.31
C PRO A 347 -0.13 10.46 -26.18
N GLY A 348 0.76 10.13 -27.12
CA GLY A 348 2.14 10.65 -27.14
C GLY A 348 2.20 12.18 -27.20
N THR A 349 1.35 12.82 -28.02
CA THR A 349 1.24 14.28 -28.10
C THR A 349 0.71 14.89 -26.80
N ILE A 350 -0.28 14.25 -26.18
CA ILE A 350 -0.82 14.67 -24.89
C ILE A 350 0.21 14.54 -23.76
N LEU A 351 0.99 13.45 -23.75
CA LEU A 351 2.05 13.21 -22.77
C LEU A 351 3.18 14.22 -22.91
N ALA A 352 3.59 14.57 -24.13
CA ALA A 352 4.57 15.62 -24.37
C ALA A 352 4.11 16.96 -23.79
N PHE A 353 2.82 17.29 -23.96
CA PHE A 353 2.26 18.49 -23.33
C PHE A 353 2.27 18.41 -21.79
N LEU A 354 1.81 17.30 -21.20
CA LEU A 354 1.82 17.09 -19.75
C LEU A 354 3.25 17.18 -19.16
N GLU A 355 4.23 16.52 -19.77
CA GLU A 355 5.62 16.57 -19.32
C GLU A 355 6.19 17.99 -19.41
N SER A 356 5.88 18.74 -20.48
CA SER A 356 6.28 20.15 -20.60
C SER A 356 5.68 21.04 -19.50
N GLU A 357 4.45 20.78 -19.08
CA GLU A 357 3.82 21.53 -17.98
C GLU A 357 4.42 21.16 -16.62
N LEU A 358 4.83 19.90 -16.43
CA LEU A 358 5.57 19.47 -15.24
C LEU A 358 6.99 20.08 -15.21
N GLN A 359 7.67 20.15 -16.35
CA GLN A 359 8.99 20.77 -16.48
C GLN A 359 8.95 22.28 -16.17
N LYS A 360 7.90 22.98 -16.59
CA LYS A 360 7.66 24.39 -16.22
C LYS A 360 7.50 24.57 -14.71
N LEU A 361 7.01 23.57 -13.98
CA LEU A 361 6.77 23.64 -12.55
C LEU A 361 7.98 23.23 -11.72
N ASP A 362 8.68 22.16 -12.11
CA ASP A 362 9.67 21.47 -11.27
C ASP A 362 11.07 21.33 -11.94
N GLY A 363 11.28 21.93 -13.12
CA GLY A 363 12.56 21.98 -13.84
C GLY A 363 12.66 21.08 -15.08
N GLU A 364 13.62 21.37 -15.97
CA GLU A 364 13.79 20.71 -17.28
C GLU A 364 14.07 19.19 -17.18
N ASP A 365 14.63 18.74 -16.06
CA ASP A 365 14.91 17.33 -15.81
C ASP A 365 13.67 16.51 -15.41
N ALA A 366 12.53 17.15 -15.15
CA ALA A 366 11.29 16.46 -14.80
C ALA A 366 10.86 15.49 -15.92
N ARG A 367 10.49 14.28 -15.53
CA ARG A 367 9.95 13.25 -16.45
C ARG A 367 8.67 12.65 -15.91
N ILE A 368 7.82 12.12 -16.79
CA ILE A 368 6.53 11.50 -16.41
C ILE A 368 6.70 10.47 -15.26
N ALA A 369 7.73 9.61 -15.33
CA ALA A 369 7.98 8.58 -14.31
C ALA A 369 8.24 9.14 -12.89
N ASP A 370 8.60 10.42 -12.74
CA ASP A 370 8.83 11.03 -11.43
C ASP A 370 7.54 11.34 -10.65
N TYR A 371 6.39 11.33 -11.34
CA TYR A 371 5.11 11.80 -10.81
C TYR A 371 4.06 10.71 -10.67
N PHE A 372 4.22 9.59 -11.35
CA PHE A 372 3.26 8.48 -11.37
C PHE A 372 3.76 7.28 -10.59
N ASP A 373 2.96 6.83 -9.62
CA ASP A 373 3.20 5.60 -8.85
C ASP A 373 3.09 4.35 -9.71
N VAL A 374 2.22 4.42 -10.73
CA VAL A 374 2.03 3.37 -11.71
C VAL A 374 1.74 3.95 -13.09
N ILE A 375 2.39 3.38 -14.10
CA ILE A 375 2.09 3.63 -15.52
C ILE A 375 1.58 2.33 -16.12
N ALA A 376 0.40 2.35 -16.71
CA ALA A 376 -0.21 1.18 -17.33
C ALA A 376 -0.41 1.39 -18.82
N GLY A 377 -0.22 0.34 -19.60
CA GLY A 377 -0.28 0.45 -21.04
C GLY A 377 -0.57 -0.87 -21.74
N THR A 378 -1.48 -0.83 -22.71
CA THR A 378 -1.82 -1.99 -23.55
C THR A 378 -1.33 -1.77 -24.97
N SER A 379 -0.75 -2.79 -25.62
CA SER A 379 -0.28 -2.70 -27.00
C SER A 379 0.71 -1.54 -27.17
N THR A 380 0.47 -0.65 -28.12
CA THR A 380 1.16 0.63 -28.26
C THR A 380 1.26 1.44 -26.96
N GLY A 381 0.23 1.46 -26.12
CA GLY A 381 0.30 2.09 -24.80
C GLY A 381 1.31 1.40 -23.88
N GLY A 382 1.48 0.07 -23.98
CA GLY A 382 2.47 -0.70 -23.25
C GLY A 382 3.90 -0.41 -23.73
N LEU A 383 4.09 -0.21 -25.04
CA LEU A 383 5.35 0.30 -25.60
C LEU A 383 5.70 1.68 -25.03
N VAL A 384 4.74 2.61 -25.04
CA VAL A 384 4.93 3.96 -24.49
C VAL A 384 5.24 3.90 -23.00
N ALA A 385 4.51 3.09 -22.23
CA ALA A 385 4.77 2.91 -20.81
C ALA A 385 6.21 2.41 -20.57
N ALA A 386 6.66 1.40 -21.32
CA ALA A 386 8.03 0.89 -21.23
C ALA A 386 9.08 1.95 -21.62
N MET A 387 8.83 2.75 -22.65
CA MET A 387 9.74 3.85 -23.06
C MET A 387 9.91 4.89 -21.95
N LEU A 388 8.83 5.23 -21.24
CA LEU A 388 8.82 6.22 -20.16
C LEU A 388 9.40 5.69 -18.84
N THR A 389 9.51 4.37 -18.65
CA THR A 389 9.96 3.76 -17.38
C THR A 389 11.26 2.97 -17.48
N CYS A 390 11.73 2.65 -18.68
CA CYS A 390 13.01 1.98 -18.87
C CYS A 390 14.14 2.91 -18.41
N PRO A 391 15.03 2.49 -17.50
CA PRO A 391 16.17 3.30 -17.10
C PRO A 391 17.22 3.38 -18.23
N ASP A 392 17.85 4.52 -18.35
CA ASP A 392 19.14 4.71 -19.02
C ASP A 392 20.31 4.40 -18.07
N GLU A 393 21.54 4.58 -18.55
CA GLU A 393 22.76 4.35 -17.75
C GLU A 393 22.87 5.25 -16.51
N THR A 394 22.12 6.36 -16.46
CA THR A 394 22.09 7.31 -15.34
C THR A 394 20.96 7.04 -14.36
N GLY A 395 20.11 6.05 -14.63
CA GLY A 395 18.90 5.78 -13.84
C GLY A 395 17.78 6.79 -14.09
N ARG A 396 17.76 7.45 -15.25
CA ARG A 396 16.67 8.32 -15.72
C ARG A 396 15.87 7.63 -16.82
N PRO A 397 14.63 8.06 -17.12
CA PRO A 397 13.86 7.52 -18.23
C PRO A 397 14.62 7.61 -19.55
N LEU A 398 14.71 6.49 -20.26
CA LEU A 398 15.38 6.39 -21.56
C LEU A 398 14.78 7.32 -22.62
N PHE A 399 13.49 7.64 -22.50
CA PHE A 399 12.78 8.55 -23.39
C PHE A 399 12.09 9.65 -22.59
N ALA A 400 12.18 10.89 -23.08
CA ALA A 400 11.24 11.93 -22.74
C ALA A 400 9.91 11.72 -23.47
N ALA A 401 8.84 12.31 -22.97
CA ALA A 401 7.53 12.19 -23.59
C ALA A 401 7.49 12.81 -25.00
N GLU A 402 8.30 13.83 -25.27
CA GLU A 402 8.44 14.41 -26.61
C GLU A 402 9.07 13.46 -27.64
N ASP A 403 9.95 12.57 -27.20
CA ASP A 403 10.64 11.60 -28.07
C ASP A 403 9.68 10.55 -28.63
N ILE A 404 8.56 10.29 -27.94
CA ILE A 404 7.55 9.32 -28.35
C ILE A 404 7.03 9.67 -29.75
N LYS A 405 6.70 10.95 -29.99
CA LYS A 405 6.19 11.41 -31.29
C LYS A 405 7.19 11.10 -32.40
N GLN A 406 8.46 11.45 -32.19
CA GLN A 406 9.51 11.24 -33.18
C GLN A 406 9.76 9.75 -33.44
N PHE A 407 9.76 8.93 -32.38
CA PHE A 407 9.89 7.48 -32.49
C PHE A 407 8.81 6.88 -33.42
N TYR A 408 7.54 7.27 -33.23
CA TYR A 408 6.45 6.78 -34.08
C TYR A 408 6.59 7.27 -35.52
N LEU A 409 6.95 8.54 -35.74
CA LEU A 409 7.17 9.10 -37.09
C LEU A 409 8.27 8.34 -37.86
N ASP A 410 9.37 8.00 -37.19
CA ASP A 410 10.52 7.37 -37.82
C ASP A 410 10.34 5.86 -38.04
N HIS A 411 9.60 5.18 -37.15
CA HIS A 411 9.57 3.72 -37.12
C HIS A 411 8.26 3.11 -37.61
N CYS A 412 7.11 3.77 -37.47
CA CYS A 412 5.83 3.21 -37.94
C CYS A 412 5.81 2.83 -39.42
N PRO A 413 6.38 3.62 -40.35
CA PRO A 413 6.41 3.24 -41.76
C PRO A 413 7.16 1.92 -42.02
N ARG A 414 8.10 1.55 -41.14
CA ARG A 414 8.86 0.28 -41.21
C ARG A 414 8.19 -0.85 -40.43
N ILE A 415 7.45 -0.53 -39.36
CA ILE A 415 6.66 -1.51 -38.59
C ILE A 415 5.43 -1.95 -39.41
N PHE A 416 4.78 -1.00 -40.07
CA PHE A 416 3.60 -1.21 -40.91
C PHE A 416 3.86 -0.75 -42.36
N PRO A 417 4.71 -1.47 -43.12
CA PRO A 417 5.00 -1.13 -44.50
C PRO A 417 3.71 -1.13 -45.33
N GLN A 418 3.49 -0.05 -46.08
CA GLN A 418 2.34 0.05 -46.99
C GLN A 418 2.74 -0.53 -48.36
N ASP A 419 1.94 -1.44 -48.91
CA ASP A 419 2.23 -2.08 -50.20
C ASP A 419 2.24 -1.03 -51.34
N SER A 420 3.24 -1.11 -52.23
CA SER A 420 3.27 -0.31 -53.47
C SER A 420 2.07 -0.66 -54.37
N PRO A 421 1.47 0.32 -55.08
CA PRO A 421 0.23 0.16 -55.84
C PRO A 421 0.32 -0.74 -57.09
N LEU A 422 1.40 -1.49 -57.29
CA LEU A 422 1.76 -2.16 -58.54
C LEU A 422 1.57 -3.69 -58.57
N ILE A 423 1.07 -4.34 -57.50
CA ILE A 423 0.86 -5.81 -57.50
C ILE A 423 -0.55 -6.17 -56.97
N PRO A 424 -1.54 -6.46 -57.83
CA PRO A 424 -2.95 -6.56 -57.42
C PRO A 424 -3.43 -7.92 -56.88
N VAL A 425 -2.59 -8.97 -56.80
CA VAL A 425 -3.09 -10.37 -56.64
C VAL A 425 -2.81 -10.99 -55.26
N THR A 426 -2.19 -10.29 -54.31
CA THR A 426 -1.74 -10.90 -53.04
C THR A 426 -2.68 -10.74 -51.84
N LYS A 427 -3.69 -9.85 -51.88
CA LYS A 427 -4.51 -9.53 -50.69
C LYS A 427 -5.38 -10.70 -50.19
N VAL A 428 -5.94 -11.51 -51.10
CA VAL A 428 -6.84 -12.61 -50.72
C VAL A 428 -6.06 -13.84 -50.24
N VAL A 429 -4.88 -14.11 -50.79
CA VAL A 429 -4.05 -15.26 -50.37
C VAL A 429 -3.31 -14.98 -49.05
N LYS A 430 -2.78 -13.76 -48.84
CA LYS A 430 -2.17 -13.36 -47.56
C LYS A 430 -3.17 -13.40 -46.39
N ALA A 431 -4.44 -13.04 -46.62
CA ALA A 431 -5.48 -13.10 -45.60
C ALA A 431 -5.79 -14.54 -45.12
N VAL A 432 -5.35 -15.56 -45.86
CA VAL A 432 -5.55 -16.99 -45.55
C VAL A 432 -4.24 -17.65 -45.08
N SER A 433 -3.09 -16.96 -45.17
CA SER A 433 -1.78 -17.49 -44.79
C SER A 433 -0.97 -16.49 -43.93
N GLY A 434 -1.22 -16.49 -42.63
CA GLY A 434 -0.42 -15.76 -41.63
C GLY A 434 -0.85 -14.31 -41.36
N PRO A 435 -0.19 -13.63 -40.41
CA PRO A 435 -0.51 -12.24 -40.05
C PRO A 435 -0.14 -11.25 -41.16
N LYS A 436 -0.79 -10.06 -41.16
CA LYS A 436 -0.58 -8.99 -42.15
C LYS A 436 0.87 -8.51 -42.21
N TYR A 437 1.54 -8.47 -41.06
CA TYR A 437 2.93 -8.04 -40.88
C TYR A 437 3.75 -9.15 -40.19
N ASP A 438 5.04 -9.26 -40.51
CA ASP A 438 5.91 -10.32 -39.97
C ASP A 438 6.46 -10.02 -38.58
N GLY A 439 6.31 -8.78 -38.09
CA GLY A 439 6.76 -8.32 -36.79
C GLY A 439 8.28 -8.21 -36.61
N LYS A 440 9.11 -8.64 -37.58
CA LYS A 440 10.56 -8.74 -37.39
C LYS A 440 11.19 -7.40 -37.06
N TYR A 441 10.79 -6.36 -37.80
CA TYR A 441 11.31 -5.02 -37.58
C TYR A 441 10.93 -4.47 -36.20
N LEU A 442 9.68 -4.68 -35.76
CA LEU A 442 9.21 -4.33 -34.42
C LEU A 442 10.04 -5.03 -33.34
N HIS A 443 10.29 -6.33 -33.49
CA HIS A 443 11.08 -7.10 -32.52
C HIS A 443 12.51 -6.56 -32.43
N THR A 444 13.14 -6.27 -33.57
CA THR A 444 14.49 -5.71 -33.62
C THR A 444 14.56 -4.37 -32.91
N ILE A 445 13.70 -3.41 -33.27
CA ILE A 445 13.79 -2.05 -32.70
C ILE A 445 13.45 -2.03 -31.20
N VAL A 446 12.48 -2.84 -30.76
CA VAL A 446 12.12 -2.93 -29.33
C VAL A 446 13.25 -3.56 -28.53
N LYS A 447 13.88 -4.63 -29.03
CA LYS A 447 15.05 -5.25 -28.39
C LYS A 447 16.28 -4.34 -28.40
N GLU A 448 16.48 -3.58 -29.47
CA GLU A 448 17.56 -2.60 -29.58
C GLU A 448 17.39 -1.47 -28.55
N LYS A 449 16.18 -0.92 -28.41
CA LYS A 449 15.92 0.20 -27.50
C LYS A 449 15.84 -0.22 -26.04
N LEU A 450 15.17 -1.32 -25.70
CA LEU A 450 14.97 -1.75 -24.32
C LEU A 450 16.07 -2.68 -23.81
N GLY A 451 16.99 -3.12 -24.67
CA GLY A 451 18.14 -3.94 -24.31
C GLY A 451 17.76 -5.19 -23.52
N SER A 452 18.49 -5.42 -22.42
CA SER A 452 18.28 -6.53 -21.49
C SER A 452 17.43 -6.16 -20.27
N THR A 453 16.83 -4.97 -20.25
CA THR A 453 16.01 -4.46 -19.13
C THR A 453 14.85 -5.42 -18.87
N ARG A 454 14.68 -5.79 -17.59
CA ARG A 454 13.58 -6.65 -17.13
C ARG A 454 12.48 -5.82 -16.46
N LEU A 455 11.36 -6.48 -16.18
CA LEU A 455 10.20 -5.85 -15.56
C LEU A 455 10.50 -5.22 -14.19
N HIS A 456 11.40 -5.82 -13.40
CA HIS A 456 11.80 -5.24 -12.11
C HIS A 456 12.75 -4.04 -12.20
N ASP A 457 13.40 -3.82 -13.36
CA ASP A 457 14.34 -2.71 -13.57
C ASP A 457 13.64 -1.38 -13.85
N THR A 458 12.30 -1.37 -13.98
CA THR A 458 11.55 -0.15 -14.32
C THR A 458 11.58 0.89 -13.21
N LEU A 459 11.71 2.16 -13.60
CA LEU A 459 11.87 3.30 -12.67
C LEU A 459 10.65 3.58 -11.79
N THR A 460 9.47 3.17 -12.24
CA THR A 460 8.24 3.16 -11.47
C THR A 460 7.50 1.86 -11.77
N ASN A 461 6.40 1.60 -11.06
CA ASN A 461 5.62 0.40 -11.30
C ASN A 461 4.96 0.47 -12.68
N ILE A 462 5.04 -0.60 -13.44
CA ILE A 462 4.39 -0.71 -14.74
C ILE A 462 3.38 -1.85 -14.74
N VAL A 463 2.25 -1.67 -15.43
CA VAL A 463 1.21 -2.70 -15.62
C VAL A 463 0.91 -2.85 -17.11
N ILE A 464 1.32 -3.97 -17.69
CA ILE A 464 1.11 -4.30 -19.10
C ILE A 464 0.33 -5.61 -19.23
N PRO A 465 -0.94 -5.59 -19.69
CA PRO A 465 -1.67 -6.80 -20.00
C PRO A 465 -1.20 -7.44 -21.32
N ALA A 466 -1.26 -8.76 -21.37
CA ALA A 466 -1.16 -9.62 -22.55
C ALA A 466 -2.17 -10.77 -22.42
N PHE A 467 -2.40 -11.55 -23.48
CA PHE A 467 -3.28 -12.72 -23.41
C PHE A 467 -2.54 -14.00 -23.79
N ASP A 468 -2.54 -15.01 -22.91
CA ASP A 468 -1.89 -16.29 -23.15
C ASP A 468 -2.84 -17.26 -23.86
N ILE A 469 -2.52 -17.60 -25.11
CA ILE A 469 -3.37 -18.46 -25.95
C ILE A 469 -3.26 -19.94 -25.60
N LYS A 470 -2.19 -20.36 -24.93
CA LYS A 470 -2.01 -21.75 -24.49
C LYS A 470 -2.80 -22.02 -23.22
N ARG A 471 -2.87 -21.05 -22.33
CA ARG A 471 -3.62 -21.12 -21.06
C ARG A 471 -5.04 -20.53 -21.15
N LEU A 472 -5.36 -19.83 -22.24
CA LEU A 472 -6.63 -19.12 -22.46
C LEU A 472 -6.99 -18.16 -21.33
N GLN A 473 -6.00 -17.41 -20.85
CA GLN A 473 -6.17 -16.47 -19.74
C GLN A 473 -5.35 -15.19 -19.96
N PRO A 474 -5.80 -14.03 -19.43
CA PRO A 474 -4.96 -12.84 -19.41
C PRO A 474 -3.71 -13.08 -18.57
N THR A 475 -2.58 -12.57 -19.04
CA THR A 475 -1.31 -12.49 -18.30
C THR A 475 -1.02 -11.01 -18.07
N ILE A 476 -1.03 -10.59 -16.80
CA ILE A 476 -0.71 -9.21 -16.42
C ILE A 476 0.75 -9.16 -16.00
N PHE A 477 1.57 -8.43 -16.75
CA PHE A 477 2.93 -8.10 -16.36
C PHE A 477 2.88 -6.85 -15.51
N SER A 478 3.00 -7.05 -14.21
CA SER A 478 2.91 -6.02 -13.19
C SER A 478 4.20 -6.04 -12.38
N SER A 479 4.90 -4.92 -12.26
CA SER A 479 6.09 -4.82 -11.39
C SER A 479 5.76 -5.19 -9.93
N TYR A 480 4.50 -4.98 -9.51
CA TYR A 480 3.99 -5.43 -8.22
C TYR A 480 3.99 -6.95 -8.06
N GLU A 481 3.66 -7.68 -9.12
CA GLU A 481 3.53 -9.14 -9.07
C GLU A 481 4.88 -9.85 -9.19
N VAL A 482 5.93 -9.21 -9.71
CA VAL A 482 7.27 -9.80 -9.86
C VAL A 482 7.79 -10.36 -8.52
N LYS A 483 7.56 -9.64 -7.42
CA LYS A 483 7.97 -10.09 -6.07
C LYS A 483 7.26 -11.37 -5.63
N LYS A 484 5.98 -11.52 -6.00
CA LYS A 484 5.13 -12.68 -5.64
C LYS A 484 5.30 -13.85 -6.61
N LYS A 485 5.62 -13.56 -7.87
CA LYS A 485 5.73 -14.52 -8.98
C LYS A 485 6.97 -14.18 -9.82
N PRO A 486 8.17 -14.61 -9.41
CA PRO A 486 9.41 -14.31 -10.14
C PRO A 486 9.38 -14.72 -11.61
N SER A 487 8.59 -15.74 -11.98
CA SER A 487 8.39 -16.12 -13.39
C SER A 487 7.69 -15.07 -14.27
N THR A 488 7.13 -13.99 -13.71
CA THR A 488 6.63 -12.87 -14.53
C THR A 488 7.69 -11.80 -14.79
N ASP A 489 8.89 -11.93 -14.24
CA ASP A 489 10.02 -11.01 -14.47
C ASP A 489 10.68 -11.24 -15.83
N ALA A 490 9.93 -11.00 -16.89
CA ALA A 490 10.39 -11.14 -18.27
C ALA A 490 11.18 -9.91 -18.74
N CYS A 491 11.94 -10.07 -19.83
CA CYS A 491 12.52 -8.94 -20.53
C CYS A 491 11.41 -7.98 -20.98
N LEU A 492 11.61 -6.68 -20.74
CA LEU A 492 10.63 -5.65 -21.08
C LEU A 492 10.35 -5.63 -22.59
N SER A 493 11.35 -5.98 -23.41
CA SER A 493 11.20 -6.17 -24.85
C SER A 493 10.24 -7.31 -25.22
N ASP A 494 10.30 -8.47 -24.55
CA ASP A 494 9.39 -9.58 -24.78
C ASP A 494 7.96 -9.25 -24.33
N ILE A 495 7.81 -8.51 -23.23
CA ILE A 495 6.51 -8.00 -22.76
C ILE A 495 5.90 -7.03 -23.79
N CYS A 496 6.69 -6.08 -24.28
CA CYS A 496 6.28 -5.07 -25.26
C CYS A 496 5.87 -5.68 -26.61
N ILE A 497 6.65 -6.66 -27.08
CA ILE A 497 6.32 -7.42 -28.29
C ILE A 497 5.00 -8.17 -28.10
N SER A 498 4.85 -8.84 -26.96
CA SER A 498 3.66 -9.63 -26.63
C SER A 498 2.40 -8.78 -26.56
N THR A 499 2.42 -7.67 -25.81
CA THR A 499 1.25 -6.80 -25.66
C THR A 499 0.85 -6.15 -26.98
N SER A 500 1.76 -6.02 -27.95
CA SER A 500 1.51 -5.43 -29.28
C SER A 500 1.14 -6.44 -30.36
N ALA A 501 1.15 -7.75 -30.07
CA ALA A 501 0.97 -8.83 -31.03
C ALA A 501 -0.51 -9.03 -31.42
N ALA A 502 -1.11 -8.03 -32.08
CA ALA A 502 -2.54 -8.01 -32.38
C ALA A 502 -2.93 -9.14 -33.35
N PRO A 503 -3.94 -9.98 -33.03
CA PRO A 503 -4.39 -11.05 -33.91
C PRO A 503 -4.70 -10.52 -35.30
N THR A 504 -4.32 -11.29 -36.34
CA THR A 504 -4.40 -10.93 -37.78
C THR A 504 -3.42 -9.86 -38.26
N TYR A 505 -2.86 -9.02 -37.37
CA TYR A 505 -1.88 -7.98 -37.71
C TYR A 505 -0.44 -8.46 -37.53
N LEU A 506 -0.12 -9.01 -36.37
CA LEU A 506 1.23 -9.42 -35.96
C LEU A 506 1.23 -10.88 -35.46
N PRO A 507 2.35 -11.60 -35.56
CA PRO A 507 2.47 -12.95 -35.03
C PRO A 507 2.42 -12.95 -33.49
N ALA A 508 1.88 -14.03 -32.92
CA ALA A 508 1.99 -14.29 -31.48
C ALA A 508 3.47 -14.41 -31.06
N HIS A 509 3.77 -14.02 -29.82
CA HIS A 509 5.12 -14.05 -29.29
C HIS A 509 5.33 -15.19 -28.31
N TYR A 510 6.46 -15.88 -28.43
CA TYR A 510 6.86 -16.96 -27.56
C TYR A 510 8.18 -16.62 -26.87
N PHE A 511 8.23 -16.84 -25.57
CA PHE A 511 9.46 -16.80 -24.79
C PHE A 511 9.30 -17.62 -23.51
N GLU A 512 10.41 -17.81 -22.82
CA GLU A 512 10.48 -18.55 -21.56
C GLU A 512 11.14 -17.69 -20.49
N THR A 513 10.71 -17.90 -19.24
CA THR A 513 11.40 -17.37 -18.06
C THR A 513 11.77 -18.54 -17.16
N GLU A 514 12.87 -18.42 -16.43
CA GLU A 514 13.29 -19.40 -15.45
C GLU A 514 13.11 -18.85 -14.04
N GLU A 515 12.47 -19.63 -13.17
CA GLU A 515 12.37 -19.29 -11.74
C GLU A 515 13.67 -19.63 -10.99
N PRO A 516 13.93 -18.99 -9.83
CA PRO A 516 15.06 -19.36 -8.96
C PRO A 516 15.07 -20.84 -8.54
N SER A 517 13.92 -21.51 -8.58
CA SER A 517 13.74 -22.93 -8.33
C SER A 517 14.23 -23.84 -9.48
N GLY A 518 14.61 -23.26 -10.62
CA GLY A 518 14.94 -23.95 -11.87
C GLY A 518 13.72 -24.35 -12.71
N GLN A 519 12.50 -23.96 -12.31
CA GLN A 519 11.30 -24.22 -13.09
C GLN A 519 11.19 -23.23 -14.26
N VAL A 520 11.08 -23.76 -15.47
CA VAL A 520 10.83 -22.96 -16.68
C VAL A 520 9.34 -22.71 -16.85
N ARG A 521 8.98 -21.44 -17.06
CA ARG A 521 7.63 -21.02 -17.43
C ARG A 521 7.65 -20.52 -18.88
N GLU A 522 6.83 -21.17 -19.69
CA GLU A 522 6.58 -20.77 -21.07
C GLU A 522 5.47 -19.71 -21.15
N PHE A 523 5.62 -18.78 -22.08
CA PHE A 523 4.65 -17.75 -22.42
C PHE A 523 4.30 -17.80 -23.90
N ASN A 524 3.00 -17.85 -24.22
CA ASN A 524 2.49 -17.92 -25.58
C ASN A 524 1.48 -16.79 -25.78
N LEU A 525 1.96 -15.59 -26.08
CA LEU A 525 1.20 -14.36 -25.84
C LEU A 525 0.77 -13.66 -27.13
N ILE A 526 -0.41 -13.05 -27.07
CA ILE A 526 -0.94 -12.10 -28.05
C ILE A 526 -1.30 -10.78 -27.37
N ASP A 527 -1.71 -9.80 -28.17
CA ASP A 527 -2.03 -8.44 -27.72
C ASP A 527 -2.97 -8.39 -26.51
N GLY A 528 -2.62 -7.54 -25.54
CA GLY A 528 -3.36 -7.38 -24.31
C GLY A 528 -4.75 -6.78 -24.49
N GLY A 529 -4.99 -6.09 -25.60
CA GLY A 529 -6.27 -5.44 -25.88
C GLY A 529 -7.41 -6.41 -26.09
N VAL A 530 -7.12 -7.68 -26.42
CA VAL A 530 -8.11 -8.77 -26.43
C VAL A 530 -8.76 -8.94 -25.06
N ALA A 531 -8.04 -8.61 -23.97
CA ALA A 531 -8.54 -8.66 -22.60
C ALA A 531 -8.85 -7.27 -22.03
N ALA A 532 -7.93 -6.31 -22.18
CA ALA A 532 -8.01 -4.99 -21.55
C ALA A 532 -7.37 -3.92 -22.44
N ASN A 533 -8.10 -3.43 -23.46
CA ASN A 533 -7.56 -2.39 -24.35
C ASN A 533 -7.37 -1.04 -23.63
N ASN A 534 -8.25 -0.74 -22.66
CA ASN A 534 -8.07 0.32 -21.67
C ASN A 534 -7.61 -0.32 -20.36
N PRO A 535 -6.31 -0.24 -19.99
CA PRO A 535 -5.80 -0.91 -18.81
C PRO A 535 -6.08 -0.16 -17.50
N THR A 536 -6.87 0.92 -17.50
CA THR A 536 -7.07 1.76 -16.30
C THR A 536 -7.62 0.94 -15.13
N LEU A 537 -8.64 0.12 -15.37
CA LEU A 537 -9.21 -0.74 -14.31
C LEU A 537 -8.25 -1.84 -13.87
N VAL A 538 -7.42 -2.35 -14.79
CA VAL A 538 -6.36 -3.33 -14.45
C VAL A 538 -5.32 -2.69 -13.54
N ALA A 539 -4.88 -1.46 -13.84
CA ALA A 539 -3.93 -0.71 -13.02
C ALA A 539 -4.49 -0.42 -11.63
N MET A 540 -5.73 0.07 -11.55
CA MET A 540 -6.43 0.27 -10.28
C MET A 540 -6.58 -1.02 -9.49
N GLY A 541 -6.85 -2.13 -10.18
CA GLY A 541 -6.96 -3.47 -9.58
C GLY A 541 -5.64 -3.95 -8.99
N GLU A 542 -4.53 -3.79 -9.71
CA GLU A 542 -3.19 -4.16 -9.22
C GLU A 542 -2.77 -3.30 -8.02
N VAL A 543 -3.00 -1.99 -8.06
CA VAL A 543 -2.77 -1.11 -6.91
C VAL A 543 -3.65 -1.52 -5.72
N THR A 544 -4.93 -1.79 -5.95
CA THR A 544 -5.85 -2.23 -4.89
C THR A 544 -5.41 -3.56 -4.28
N LYS A 545 -4.92 -4.49 -5.12
CA LYS A 545 -4.39 -5.78 -4.68
C LYS A 545 -3.12 -5.62 -3.86
N GLU A 546 -2.27 -4.66 -4.19
CA GLU A 546 -1.12 -4.29 -3.36
C GLU A 546 -1.53 -3.67 -2.02
N ILE A 547 -2.52 -2.78 -2.03
CA ILE A 547 -3.11 -2.21 -0.81
C ILE A 547 -3.66 -3.32 0.09
N MET A 548 -4.47 -4.24 -0.48
CA MET A 548 -5.01 -5.40 0.23
C MET A 548 -3.92 -6.34 0.73
N GLY A 549 -2.82 -6.46 -0.01
CA GLY A 549 -1.63 -7.22 0.36
C GLY A 549 -0.77 -6.57 1.43
N GLY A 550 -1.14 -5.39 1.93
CA GLY A 550 -0.39 -4.66 2.95
C GLY A 550 0.88 -4.00 2.41
N SER A 551 0.94 -3.64 1.13
CA SER A 551 2.08 -2.92 0.57
C SER A 551 2.26 -1.58 1.30
N SER A 552 3.42 -1.38 1.87
CA SER A 552 3.81 -0.11 2.50
C SER A 552 3.85 1.07 1.54
N ASP A 553 3.93 0.87 0.22
CA ASP A 553 3.96 1.97 -0.76
C ASP A 553 2.60 2.70 -0.81
N PHE A 554 1.53 2.06 -0.31
CA PHE A 554 0.16 2.57 -0.35
C PHE A 554 -0.53 2.61 1.04
N PHE A 555 0.20 2.49 2.14
CA PHE A 555 -0.37 2.61 3.48
C PHE A 555 -0.47 4.09 3.93
N PRO A 556 -1.45 4.55 4.73
CA PRO A 556 -2.65 3.89 5.22
C PRO A 556 -3.86 4.12 4.29
N ILE A 557 -3.75 3.76 3.01
CA ILE A 557 -4.90 3.85 2.09
C ILE A 557 -5.72 2.57 2.25
N GLN A 558 -7.03 2.71 2.45
CA GLN A 558 -7.89 1.54 2.54
C GLN A 558 -8.11 0.91 1.16
N PRO A 559 -8.30 -0.42 1.08
CA PRO A 559 -8.78 -1.05 -0.14
C PRO A 559 -10.04 -0.33 -0.63
N MET A 560 -10.08 0.06 -1.90
CA MET A 560 -11.19 0.81 -2.53
C MET A 560 -11.37 2.28 -2.08
N ASP A 561 -10.42 2.87 -1.34
CA ASP A 561 -10.44 4.32 -1.07
C ASP A 561 -10.01 5.13 -2.30
N TYR A 562 -10.93 5.19 -3.28
CA TYR A 562 -10.71 5.92 -4.54
C TYR A 562 -10.58 7.43 -4.35
N THR A 563 -10.84 7.97 -3.15
CA THR A 563 -10.58 9.40 -2.83
C THR A 563 -9.10 9.75 -2.97
N ARG A 564 -8.23 8.75 -2.78
CA ARG A 564 -6.78 8.88 -2.87
C ARG A 564 -6.26 8.69 -4.29
N PHE A 565 -7.07 8.22 -5.23
CA PHE A 565 -6.64 7.91 -6.59
C PHE A 565 -6.74 9.16 -7.47
N LEU A 566 -5.62 9.52 -8.10
CA LEU A 566 -5.56 10.54 -9.15
C LEU A 566 -5.20 9.83 -10.47
N VAL A 567 -6.14 9.79 -11.40
CA VAL A 567 -6.06 8.94 -12.59
C VAL A 567 -6.13 9.78 -13.86
N ILE A 568 -5.09 9.68 -14.70
CA ILE A 568 -5.09 10.16 -16.08
C ILE A 568 -5.17 8.95 -17.00
N SER A 569 -6.24 8.86 -17.79
CA SER A 569 -6.47 7.80 -18.77
C SER A 569 -6.48 8.39 -20.17
N LEU A 570 -5.57 7.94 -21.03
CA LEU A 570 -5.36 8.47 -22.37
C LEU A 570 -5.75 7.42 -23.40
N GLY A 571 -6.78 7.74 -24.18
CA GLY A 571 -7.20 6.89 -25.27
C GLY A 571 -6.50 7.21 -26.60
N THR A 572 -6.50 6.24 -27.51
CA THR A 572 -5.94 6.38 -28.87
C THR A 572 -6.98 6.83 -29.90
N GLY A 573 -8.13 7.29 -29.44
CA GLY A 573 -9.28 7.64 -30.25
C GLY A 573 -10.09 6.45 -30.75
N ALA A 574 -11.36 6.69 -31.04
CA ALA A 574 -12.33 5.75 -31.55
C ALA A 574 -12.87 6.26 -32.89
N PRO A 575 -13.21 5.35 -33.83
CA PRO A 575 -13.88 5.76 -35.06
C PRO A 575 -15.18 6.49 -34.72
N LYS A 576 -15.43 7.58 -35.44
CA LYS A 576 -16.72 8.29 -35.42
C LYS A 576 -17.83 7.28 -35.59
N CYS A 577 -18.85 7.36 -34.74
CA CYS A 577 -20.04 6.50 -34.78
C CYS A 577 -20.75 6.68 -36.14
N GLN A 578 -20.25 6.00 -37.18
CA GLN A 578 -20.71 6.09 -38.56
C GLN A 578 -21.65 4.94 -38.93
N GLU A 579 -22.21 4.24 -37.94
CA GLU A 579 -23.00 3.02 -38.17
C GLU A 579 -22.22 2.03 -39.07
N LYS A 580 -20.92 1.90 -38.82
CA LYS A 580 -19.93 1.21 -39.69
C LYS A 580 -20.40 -0.20 -40.10
N TYR A 581 -21.17 -0.86 -39.24
CA TYR A 581 -21.76 -2.17 -39.47
C TYR A 581 -23.23 -2.16 -39.03
N SER A 582 -24.12 -2.78 -39.82
CA SER A 582 -25.52 -3.00 -39.44
C SER A 582 -25.78 -4.46 -39.10
N ALA A 583 -26.75 -4.72 -38.21
CA ALA A 583 -27.16 -6.09 -37.88
C ALA A 583 -27.66 -6.86 -39.12
N ASN A 584 -28.29 -6.16 -40.08
CA ASN A 584 -28.75 -6.76 -41.33
C ASN A 584 -27.58 -7.19 -42.24
N ASP A 585 -26.49 -6.43 -42.25
CA ASP A 585 -25.27 -6.79 -42.97
C ASP A 585 -24.53 -7.93 -42.27
N ALA A 586 -24.36 -7.84 -40.95
CA ALA A 586 -23.68 -8.83 -40.12
C ALA A 586 -24.42 -10.18 -40.06
N ALA A 587 -25.75 -10.20 -40.19
CA ALA A 587 -26.55 -11.43 -40.26
C ALA A 587 -26.18 -12.32 -41.46
N ARG A 588 -25.55 -11.75 -42.49
CA ARG A 588 -25.07 -12.48 -43.68
C ARG A 588 -23.59 -12.85 -43.58
N TRP A 589 -22.89 -12.46 -42.52
CA TRP A 589 -21.47 -12.71 -42.36
C TRP A 589 -21.19 -14.14 -41.89
N GLY A 590 -20.38 -14.86 -42.67
CA GLY A 590 -19.66 -16.04 -42.20
C GLY A 590 -18.34 -15.66 -41.52
N VAL A 591 -17.48 -16.65 -41.26
CA VAL A 591 -16.16 -16.46 -40.63
C VAL A 591 -15.32 -15.38 -41.35
N LEU A 592 -15.30 -15.38 -42.68
CA LEU A 592 -14.58 -14.37 -43.46
C LEU A 592 -15.18 -12.97 -43.37
N GLY A 593 -16.51 -12.85 -43.19
CA GLY A 593 -17.16 -11.55 -42.99
C GLY A 593 -16.79 -10.94 -41.64
N TRP A 594 -16.69 -11.76 -40.59
CA TRP A 594 -16.26 -11.31 -39.27
C TRP A 594 -14.77 -10.99 -39.16
N LEU A 595 -13.92 -11.63 -39.99
CA LEU A 595 -12.47 -11.44 -39.98
C LEU A 595 -11.96 -10.46 -41.05
N ALA A 596 -12.74 -10.12 -42.08
CA ALA A 596 -12.30 -9.26 -43.18
C ALA A 596 -13.42 -8.35 -43.76
N GLY A 597 -14.52 -8.16 -43.03
CA GLY A 597 -15.64 -7.33 -43.45
C GLY A 597 -15.34 -5.83 -43.42
N GLY A 598 -15.88 -5.08 -44.39
CA GLY A 598 -15.90 -3.61 -44.36
C GLY A 598 -14.54 -2.91 -44.43
N GLY A 599 -13.47 -3.60 -44.87
CA GLY A 599 -12.13 -3.03 -45.00
C GLY A 599 -11.27 -3.07 -43.72
N GLY A 600 -11.74 -3.74 -42.67
CA GLY A 600 -11.02 -3.98 -41.41
C GLY A 600 -11.27 -5.39 -40.86
N THR A 601 -11.09 -5.56 -39.55
CA THR A 601 -11.35 -6.81 -38.83
C THR A 601 -12.48 -6.59 -37.81
N PRO A 602 -13.77 -6.69 -38.22
CA PRO A 602 -14.91 -6.33 -37.38
C PRO A 602 -14.91 -6.98 -35.99
N LEU A 603 -14.48 -8.24 -35.89
CA LEU A 603 -14.41 -8.96 -34.62
C LEU A 603 -13.39 -8.34 -33.66
N VAL A 604 -12.22 -7.94 -34.15
CA VAL A 604 -11.17 -7.28 -33.36
C VAL A 604 -11.63 -5.88 -32.96
N ASP A 605 -12.19 -5.11 -33.91
CA ASP A 605 -12.76 -3.78 -33.65
C ASP A 605 -13.76 -3.82 -32.48
N VAL A 606 -14.70 -4.79 -32.48
CA VAL A 606 -15.73 -4.94 -31.45
C VAL A 606 -15.13 -5.25 -30.08
N PHE A 607 -14.20 -6.21 -29.97
CA PHE A 607 -13.61 -6.56 -28.67
C PHE A 607 -12.75 -5.43 -28.09
N MET A 608 -11.93 -4.78 -28.91
CA MET A 608 -11.04 -3.69 -28.46
C MET A 608 -11.84 -2.45 -28.04
N GLN A 609 -12.85 -2.07 -28.83
CA GLN A 609 -13.69 -0.91 -28.54
C GLN A 609 -14.59 -1.14 -27.33
N SER A 610 -15.28 -2.29 -27.27
CA SER A 610 -16.14 -2.63 -26.12
C SER A 610 -15.38 -2.70 -24.80
N SER A 611 -14.13 -3.20 -24.82
CA SER A 611 -13.25 -3.20 -23.65
C SER A 611 -12.96 -1.78 -23.14
N SER A 612 -12.66 -0.84 -24.04
CA SER A 612 -12.38 0.56 -23.66
C SER A 612 -13.62 1.28 -23.13
N ASP A 613 -14.76 1.13 -23.80
CA ASP A 613 -16.03 1.77 -23.44
C ASP A 613 -16.56 1.26 -22.09
N MET A 614 -16.51 -0.06 -21.86
CA MET A 614 -16.96 -0.64 -20.59
C MET A 614 -16.08 -0.18 -19.42
N VAL A 615 -14.75 -0.11 -19.59
CA VAL A 615 -13.86 0.37 -18.51
C VAL A 615 -14.16 1.82 -18.14
N ASP A 616 -14.33 2.71 -19.12
CA ASP A 616 -14.66 4.11 -18.86
C ASP A 616 -16.05 4.26 -18.20
N PHE A 617 -17.03 3.46 -18.63
CA PHE A 617 -18.35 3.41 -17.99
C PHE A 617 -18.27 3.03 -16.51
N HIS A 618 -17.55 1.95 -16.18
CA HIS A 618 -17.40 1.48 -14.80
C HIS A 618 -16.67 2.50 -13.93
N ILE A 619 -15.54 3.04 -14.40
CA ILE A 619 -14.75 4.02 -13.64
C ILE A 619 -15.54 5.32 -13.47
N SER A 620 -16.16 5.81 -14.53
CA SER A 620 -17.00 7.02 -14.46
C SER A 620 -18.16 6.85 -13.49
N ALA A 621 -18.83 5.68 -13.46
CA ALA A 621 -19.88 5.40 -12.50
C ALA A 621 -19.36 5.41 -11.05
N VAL A 622 -18.21 4.78 -10.79
CA VAL A 622 -17.59 4.75 -9.46
C VAL A 622 -17.19 6.15 -8.99
N PHE A 623 -16.47 6.92 -9.82
CA PHE A 623 -16.01 8.26 -9.44
C PHE A 623 -17.17 9.27 -9.33
N GLN A 624 -18.24 9.13 -10.12
CA GLN A 624 -19.46 9.94 -9.96
C GLN A 624 -20.22 9.58 -8.68
N ALA A 625 -20.35 8.29 -8.35
CA ALA A 625 -21.00 7.84 -7.12
C ALA A 625 -20.31 8.33 -5.85
N LEU A 626 -19.00 8.60 -5.93
CA LEU A 626 -18.19 9.12 -4.82
C LEU A 626 -18.01 10.64 -4.83
N HIS A 627 -18.59 11.36 -5.80
CA HIS A 627 -18.38 12.80 -6.00
C HIS A 627 -16.90 13.20 -6.18
N LEU A 628 -16.13 12.34 -6.84
CA LEU A 628 -14.69 12.48 -7.08
C LEU A 628 -14.40 12.78 -8.56
N GLU A 629 -15.34 13.42 -9.26
CA GLU A 629 -15.24 13.65 -10.69
C GLU A 629 -13.89 14.27 -11.07
N GLY A 630 -13.40 15.24 -10.30
CA GLY A 630 -12.15 15.95 -10.57
C GLY A 630 -10.87 15.11 -10.56
N ASN A 631 -10.92 13.89 -10.00
CA ASN A 631 -9.77 13.00 -9.81
C ASN A 631 -9.57 12.00 -10.95
N TYR A 632 -10.57 11.85 -11.83
CA TYR A 632 -10.48 11.02 -13.03
C TYR A 632 -10.56 11.89 -14.29
N LEU A 633 -9.47 11.91 -15.07
CA LEU A 633 -9.38 12.59 -16.36
C LEU A 633 -9.21 11.56 -17.47
N ARG A 634 -10.26 11.36 -18.27
CA ARG A 634 -10.23 10.60 -19.52
C ARG A 634 -10.11 11.55 -20.71
N ILE A 635 -9.07 11.41 -21.51
CA ILE A 635 -8.91 12.13 -22.78
C ILE A 635 -9.04 11.12 -23.92
N GLN A 636 -10.09 11.26 -24.71
CA GLN A 636 -10.42 10.35 -25.81
C GLN A 636 -11.08 11.16 -26.94
N ASP A 637 -10.73 10.82 -28.19
CA ASP A 637 -11.44 11.32 -29.36
C ASP A 637 -12.42 10.24 -29.85
N ASP A 638 -13.68 10.58 -30.08
CA ASP A 638 -14.69 9.67 -30.63
C ASP A 638 -15.15 10.08 -32.05
N THR A 639 -14.33 10.89 -32.73
CA THR A 639 -14.66 11.54 -34.00
C THR A 639 -13.74 11.18 -35.15
N LEU A 640 -12.82 10.22 -34.96
CA LEU A 640 -11.86 9.83 -35.99
C LEU A 640 -12.56 9.30 -37.23
N SER A 641 -12.12 9.73 -38.42
CA SER A 641 -12.71 9.27 -39.68
C SER A 641 -11.64 9.06 -40.75
N GLY A 642 -11.97 8.28 -41.79
CA GLY A 642 -11.03 7.98 -42.87
C GLY A 642 -9.79 7.20 -42.36
N THR A 643 -8.63 7.52 -42.92
CA THR A 643 -7.36 6.84 -42.61
C THR A 643 -6.90 7.04 -41.16
N VAL A 644 -7.28 8.15 -40.54
CA VAL A 644 -6.92 8.51 -39.15
C VAL A 644 -7.55 7.55 -38.15
N SER A 645 -8.68 6.92 -38.51
CA SER A 645 -9.30 5.89 -37.68
C SER A 645 -8.59 4.53 -37.73
N SER A 646 -7.64 4.34 -38.66
CA SER A 646 -6.90 3.09 -38.80
C SER A 646 -5.79 2.95 -37.77
N VAL A 647 -5.54 1.71 -37.34
CA VAL A 647 -4.50 1.35 -36.37
C VAL A 647 -3.15 1.02 -37.03
N ASP A 648 -3.07 0.85 -38.34
CA ASP A 648 -1.86 0.35 -39.04
C ASP A 648 -1.49 1.13 -40.32
N VAL A 649 -2.19 2.23 -40.62
CA VAL A 649 -1.86 3.07 -41.79
C VAL A 649 -0.77 4.07 -41.41
N ALA A 650 0.47 3.74 -41.75
CA ALA A 650 1.66 4.51 -41.38
C ALA A 650 2.21 5.38 -42.53
N THR A 651 1.34 6.09 -43.26
CA THR A 651 1.79 7.09 -44.25
C THR A 651 2.19 8.38 -43.56
N GLY A 652 3.17 9.11 -44.10
CA GLY A 652 3.63 10.37 -43.50
C GLY A 652 2.49 11.38 -43.27
N GLN A 653 1.53 11.44 -44.20
CA GLN A 653 0.33 12.27 -44.02
C GLN A 653 -0.51 11.80 -42.82
N ASN A 654 -0.85 10.51 -42.73
CA ASN A 654 -1.71 10.01 -41.66
C ASN A 654 -1.08 10.14 -40.27
N LEU A 655 0.24 9.97 -40.18
CA LEU A 655 0.96 10.16 -38.92
C LEU A 655 0.93 11.64 -38.48
N ASN A 656 1.08 12.59 -39.42
CA ASN A 656 0.93 14.01 -39.11
C ASN A 656 -0.52 14.37 -38.74
N ASP A 657 -1.52 13.80 -39.44
CA ASP A 657 -2.93 14.01 -39.12
C ASP A 657 -3.25 13.53 -37.68
N LEU A 658 -2.66 12.42 -37.23
CA LEU A 658 -2.81 11.92 -35.87
C LEU A 658 -2.20 12.86 -34.81
N VAL A 659 -1.08 13.51 -35.14
CA VAL A 659 -0.48 14.55 -34.30
C VAL A 659 -1.42 15.75 -34.22
N GLU A 660 -1.95 16.22 -35.34
CA GLU A 660 -2.92 17.33 -35.38
C GLU A 660 -4.18 17.00 -34.57
N VAL A 661 -4.66 15.75 -34.60
CA VAL A 661 -5.75 15.29 -33.74
C VAL A 661 -5.38 15.44 -32.26
N GLY A 662 -4.20 14.98 -31.85
CA GLY A 662 -3.71 15.13 -30.47
C GLY A 662 -3.62 16.60 -30.04
N GLU A 663 -3.11 17.47 -30.90
CA GLU A 663 -3.06 18.92 -30.66
C GLU A 663 -4.46 19.54 -30.58
N SER A 664 -5.41 19.10 -31.41
CA SER A 664 -6.80 19.56 -31.37
C SER A 664 -7.52 19.12 -30.10
N LEU A 665 -7.24 17.90 -29.62
CA LEU A 665 -7.83 17.34 -28.40
C LEU A 665 -7.52 18.20 -27.18
N LEU A 666 -6.33 18.79 -27.11
CA LEU A 666 -5.95 19.72 -26.04
C LEU A 666 -6.90 20.92 -25.96
N GLN A 667 -7.44 21.38 -27.09
CA GLN A 667 -8.36 22.51 -27.15
C GLN A 667 -9.83 22.11 -26.98
N LYS A 668 -10.17 20.82 -27.08
CA LYS A 668 -11.53 20.34 -26.86
C LYS A 668 -11.92 20.41 -25.37
N PRO A 669 -13.21 20.64 -25.07
CA PRO A 669 -13.69 20.61 -23.69
C PRO A 669 -13.54 19.21 -23.09
N VAL A 670 -13.36 19.13 -21.77
CA VAL A 670 -13.34 17.87 -21.03
C VAL A 670 -14.69 17.18 -21.19
N SER A 671 -14.64 15.96 -21.72
CA SER A 671 -15.79 15.11 -21.98
C SER A 671 -15.85 13.94 -21.01
N ARG A 672 -17.06 13.42 -20.77
CA ARG A 672 -17.28 12.20 -20.00
C ARG A 672 -18.35 11.36 -20.64
N VAL A 673 -18.28 10.04 -20.42
CA VAL A 673 -19.38 9.15 -20.76
C VAL A 673 -20.64 9.53 -19.98
N ASN A 674 -21.73 9.68 -20.70
CA ASN A 674 -23.06 9.80 -20.16
C ASN A 674 -23.57 8.38 -19.84
N LEU A 675 -23.85 8.09 -18.56
CA LEU A 675 -24.19 6.74 -18.09
C LEU A 675 -25.52 6.21 -18.65
N ASP A 676 -26.40 7.06 -19.15
CA ASP A 676 -27.68 6.62 -19.75
C ASP A 676 -27.52 6.26 -21.23
N THR A 677 -26.58 6.91 -21.92
CA THR A 677 -26.45 6.81 -23.39
C THR A 677 -25.17 6.12 -23.85
N GLY A 678 -24.18 5.96 -22.97
CA GLY A 678 -22.84 5.45 -23.31
C GLY A 678 -22.02 6.38 -24.20
N THR A 679 -22.48 7.61 -24.46
CA THR A 679 -21.82 8.58 -25.37
C THR A 679 -20.99 9.60 -24.60
N PHE A 680 -19.89 10.07 -25.20
CA PHE A 680 -19.09 11.16 -24.63
C PHE A 680 -19.78 12.50 -24.82
N GLN A 681 -19.93 13.25 -23.73
CA GLN A 681 -20.54 14.57 -23.73
C GLN A 681 -19.65 15.55 -22.97
N ALA A 682 -19.50 16.76 -23.51
CA ALA A 682 -18.83 17.84 -22.80
C ALA A 682 -19.59 18.17 -21.50
N ARG A 683 -18.90 18.10 -20.36
CA ARG A 683 -19.50 18.34 -19.04
C ARG A 683 -19.05 19.64 -18.40
N SER A 684 -17.95 20.23 -18.88
CA SER A 684 -17.43 21.51 -18.42
C SER A 684 -17.04 22.41 -19.60
N GLN A 685 -16.85 23.69 -19.32
CA GLN A 685 -16.19 24.63 -20.24
C GLN A 685 -14.66 24.53 -20.17
N GLU A 686 -14.11 23.73 -19.24
CA GLU A 686 -12.67 23.49 -19.09
C GLU A 686 -12.19 22.67 -20.30
N THR A 687 -11.11 23.12 -20.93
CA THR A 687 -10.43 22.38 -22.01
C THR A 687 -9.55 21.27 -21.46
N ASN A 688 -9.23 20.26 -22.27
CA ASN A 688 -8.29 19.21 -21.86
C ASN A 688 -6.91 19.78 -21.48
N ALA A 689 -6.43 20.83 -22.16
CA ALA A 689 -5.19 21.52 -21.80
C ALA A 689 -5.26 22.14 -20.40
N GLU A 690 -6.37 22.79 -20.05
CA GLU A 690 -6.57 23.37 -18.71
C GLU A 690 -6.64 22.28 -17.64
N ALA A 691 -7.35 21.19 -17.90
CA ALA A 691 -7.42 20.05 -17.01
C ALA A 691 -6.04 19.40 -16.81
N ILE A 692 -5.24 19.23 -17.87
CA ILE A 692 -3.86 18.72 -17.77
C ILE A 692 -3.01 19.66 -16.92
N ARG A 693 -3.08 20.98 -17.12
CA ARG A 693 -2.34 21.94 -16.28
C ARG A 693 -2.75 21.85 -14.81
N ARG A 694 -4.04 21.64 -14.54
CA ARG A 694 -4.55 21.41 -13.18
C ARG A 694 -3.97 20.13 -12.58
N PHE A 695 -4.01 19.02 -13.32
CA PHE A 695 -3.41 17.76 -12.88
C PHE A 695 -1.89 17.88 -12.68
N ALA A 696 -1.16 18.56 -13.57
CA ALA A 696 0.27 18.81 -13.44
C ALA A 696 0.61 19.55 -12.13
N LYS A 697 -0.20 20.54 -11.74
CA LYS A 697 -0.05 21.23 -10.44
C LYS A 697 -0.26 20.29 -9.25
N VAL A 698 -1.27 19.42 -9.31
CA VAL A 698 -1.54 18.44 -8.25
C VAL A 698 -0.38 17.43 -8.15
N LEU A 699 0.09 16.91 -9.28
CA LEU A 699 1.23 15.98 -9.37
C LEU A 699 2.52 16.60 -8.82
N SER A 700 2.86 17.83 -9.22
CA SER A 700 4.02 18.57 -8.71
C SER A 700 3.92 18.84 -7.21
N HIS A 701 2.74 19.22 -6.72
CA HIS A 701 2.50 19.43 -5.30
C HIS A 701 2.68 18.13 -4.51
N GLU A 702 2.08 17.03 -4.98
CA GLU A 702 2.17 15.71 -4.37
C GLU A 702 3.62 15.19 -4.33
N ARG A 703 4.37 15.36 -5.43
CA ARG A 703 5.81 15.04 -5.47
C ARG A 703 6.61 15.85 -4.45
N ARG A 704 6.40 17.17 -4.37
CA ARG A 704 7.05 18.03 -3.38
C ARG A 704 6.71 17.63 -1.94
N LEU A 705 5.45 17.27 -1.69
CA LEU A 705 4.99 16.79 -0.39
C LEU A 705 5.74 15.51 0.00
N ARG A 706 5.88 14.57 -0.94
CA ARG A 706 6.62 13.32 -0.77
C ARG A 706 8.10 13.55 -0.49
N LEU A 707 8.75 14.43 -1.24
CA LEU A 707 10.15 14.79 -1.02
C LEU A 707 10.36 15.44 0.36
N ALA A 708 9.49 16.39 0.72
CA ALA A 708 9.57 17.14 1.97
C ALA A 708 9.36 16.26 3.21
N ARG A 709 8.45 15.27 3.13
CA ARG A 709 8.20 14.37 4.24
C ARG A 709 9.20 13.19 4.26
N SER A 710 9.93 12.91 3.17
CA SER A 710 10.90 11.81 3.11
C SER A 710 12.15 12.03 3.99
N PRO A 711 12.78 10.98 4.56
CA PRO A 711 13.92 11.11 5.47
C PRO A 711 15.19 11.57 4.75
N HIS A 712 15.21 11.46 3.42
CA HIS A 712 16.36 11.79 2.57
C HIS A 712 16.26 13.23 2.00
N GLY A 713 15.13 13.92 2.17
CA GLY A 713 14.83 15.21 1.53
C GLY A 713 15.60 16.42 2.07
N HIS A 714 16.28 16.31 3.23
CA HIS A 714 17.08 17.41 3.79
C HIS A 714 18.51 17.51 3.23
N ALA A 715 18.97 16.53 2.45
CA ALA A 715 20.33 16.58 1.88
C ALA A 715 20.42 17.38 0.57
N ALA A 716 19.31 17.66 -0.11
CA ALA A 716 19.32 18.24 -1.47
C ALA A 716 19.02 19.76 -1.53
N VAL A 717 18.64 20.40 -0.42
CA VAL A 717 18.30 21.85 -0.40
C VAL A 717 19.48 22.72 0.06
N ALA A 718 20.63 22.10 0.35
CA ALA A 718 21.87 22.81 0.65
C ALA A 718 22.94 22.51 -0.41
N LYS A 719 22.77 23.07 -1.62
CA LYS A 719 23.87 23.50 -2.49
C LYS A 719 23.38 24.48 -3.55
#